data_AF-A0A952UGT4-F1
#
_entry.id   AF-A0A952UGT4-F1
#
_cell.length_a   1.000
_cell.length_b   1.000
_cell.length_c   1.000
_cell.angle_alpha   90.00
_cell.angle_beta   90.00
_cell.angle_gamma   90.00
#
_symmetry.space_group_name_H-M   'P 1'
#
loop_
_entity.id
_entity.type
_entity.pdbx_description
1 polymer ?
#
loop_
_entity_poly.entity_id
_entity_poly.type
_entity_poly.pdbx_seq_one_letter_code
_entity_poly.pdbx_strand_id
1 'polypeptide(L)'
;MPKKKTESDQQADGQAIDAAAATKRRRRTADDILSKVPDQPEPEKAKPKKPAVRQKTLAEEVVEDKDKPKPKRTVKPKAEAPVAAPEATAESIPATEKPKRATRRTKKPAGGDDLIDPNGVFTLTWREKSTAPRPTRVAEDSDFEDPEDRIAILSWREPGLVPRPAEVEQEAAAEEASPTRRSRKRRGDAEPTAADAFAEKPLEVNFRRRGAERAATTETDLEPEPLPVQEPEPEPVAAEPVRLPIERKEGAAQVALHRGHPTIIRQQRAFAPIMFYADAQSSEQRGIVLEELKEAADQGLEIFSFRLALTVGVANAPAAVDFAVQLARDATSVAPGIQLVPRISFATPDNWQSEFPDAFYRYLNGDIADPSVSDDAYWDEAERTLESVIAGIRESDQAAQFMGVHFDQHEWFLDEEDGYDISQASRAKFRRWLRMRYRNDIVSLRAAWFDGGAEFDSIAIPDYREGLGGEEFVRTDRRARRWVDYHLFVSDEIVERITKMCYAAKKASDGDFLVGVSYGYTFEWSHPFSGHLSLGKLLRCDELDYAAGPSSYRDREPGGTAAFPFPVDSFAINGKLYMAEEDFRTPISGREDRNLMRNPLMKTPQALESAHWRGVGGALAHEGGVIWMDSNGSGWLNSPGIWERGKEVRELLARRLASGKPSPDVAFFIDERSLAYLTDPRAFEILIQQVREALLRSGLSVGFFLLSDLAHRKNFPECKLHIFVNAWDMRPEVRSAIKQRLQRNGKTLFWLYTAGLFEAGRDSLERVREVTGIALRPQPFNCKSGTTLLNTREELSSQLDQSELAQGGQLEPSYFAIPEDSMVLGEYTETGLPSFVVARVTEGAPSERWTSVFLGEPMVSPGLFRALAHQNGAHVWAFDNDLVHANPPFVTIHCQGTGPRSLMLPDNWAAYHVDMQEYIPVENACIKFKAVDGSTHTFLVGTLGDIQAILNSDPAELLQVTEPVVREENTLHLDRIAFDVAIMKLDEWVEETWSEDHADDLLLRPSMVDSVDESAEEAGGDEESAEDDRTSGRRRKRRRRSPERQKGGESFGQTGVSVLFRKRN
;
A
#
# COMPACT_ATOMS: atom_id res chain seq x y z
N MET A 1 -26.11 8.03 57.37
CA MET A 1 -25.96 6.92 58.34
C MET A 1 -26.31 5.62 57.64
N PRO A 2 -25.86 4.44 58.11
CA PRO A 2 -24.59 4.07 58.76
C PRO A 2 -23.75 3.19 57.78
N LYS A 3 -22.53 2.65 57.98
CA LYS A 3 -21.36 2.65 58.93
C LYS A 3 -20.29 1.81 58.14
N LYS A 4 -18.96 1.84 58.25
CA LYS A 4 -17.93 1.92 59.35
C LYS A 4 -16.56 1.63 58.63
N LYS A 5 -15.32 1.85 59.11
CA LYS A 5 -14.74 2.53 60.32
C LYS A 5 -13.19 2.68 60.11
N THR A 6 -12.61 3.87 60.39
CA THR A 6 -11.31 4.13 61.11
C THR A 6 -9.96 3.51 60.67
N GLU A 7 -8.76 3.93 61.14
CA GLU A 7 -8.25 4.98 62.09
C GLU A 7 -6.83 5.40 61.57
N SER A 8 -6.47 6.70 61.46
CA SER A 8 -5.48 7.46 62.29
C SER A 8 -3.97 7.18 61.97
N ASP A 9 -2.96 8.03 62.28
CA ASP A 9 -2.83 9.20 63.18
C ASP A 9 -1.66 10.17 62.78
N GLN A 10 -1.73 11.45 63.19
CA GLN A 10 -0.65 12.45 63.47
C GLN A 10 0.44 12.77 62.40
N GLN A 11 1.10 13.95 62.28
CA GLN A 11 1.02 15.38 62.73
C GLN A 11 2.18 16.12 61.96
N ALA A 12 2.54 17.43 62.03
CA ALA A 12 2.01 18.79 62.31
C ALA A 12 3.23 19.75 62.09
N ASP A 13 3.22 21.09 61.92
CA ASP A 13 2.27 22.21 61.73
C ASP A 13 3.10 23.37 61.06
N GLY A 14 2.63 24.56 60.68
CA GLY A 14 1.31 25.19 60.78
C GLY A 14 1.32 26.70 60.44
N GLN A 15 0.15 27.35 60.53
CA GLN A 15 -0.14 28.81 60.67
C GLN A 15 0.36 29.76 59.55
N ALA A 16 -0.44 30.53 58.80
CA ALA A 16 -1.89 30.83 58.72
C ALA A 16 -2.55 31.68 59.84
N ILE A 17 -2.81 32.98 59.56
CA ILE A 17 -3.80 33.93 60.16
C ILE A 17 -4.09 35.05 59.09
N ASP A 18 -5.12 35.91 59.14
CA ASP A 18 -6.60 35.75 59.01
C ASP A 18 -7.29 37.16 58.94
N ALA A 19 -8.59 37.23 58.60
CA ALA A 19 -9.63 38.21 59.01
C ALA A 19 -9.59 39.73 58.64
N ALA A 20 -10.43 40.08 57.64
CA ALA A 20 -11.62 40.98 57.75
C ALA A 20 -11.54 42.55 57.84
N ALA A 21 -12.75 43.15 57.64
CA ALA A 21 -13.24 44.49 58.10
C ALA A 21 -13.14 45.79 57.23
N ALA A 22 -14.07 45.92 56.27
CA ALA A 22 -14.98 47.06 55.96
C ALA A 22 -14.66 48.56 56.27
N THR A 23 -15.03 49.50 55.36
CA THR A 23 -16.04 50.62 55.56
C THR A 23 -15.88 51.89 54.67
N LYS A 24 -16.84 52.13 53.74
CA LYS A 24 -17.40 53.42 53.20
C LYS A 24 -16.48 54.62 52.79
N ARG A 25 -16.64 55.13 51.53
CA ARG A 25 -17.34 56.42 51.22
C ARG A 25 -17.50 56.78 49.71
N ARG A 26 -18.63 57.46 49.41
CA ARG A 26 -19.19 58.08 48.16
C ARG A 26 -18.21 58.98 47.37
N ARG A 27 -18.38 59.30 46.06
CA ARG A 27 -19.55 59.77 45.22
C ARG A 27 -19.46 59.19 43.77
N ARG A 28 -20.51 58.93 42.96
CA ARG A 28 -21.53 59.80 42.26
C ARG A 28 -20.90 60.83 41.28
N THR A 29 -21.33 61.05 40.03
CA THR A 29 -22.56 60.73 39.22
C THR A 29 -22.18 60.64 37.69
N ALA A 30 -22.83 59.84 36.82
CA ALA A 30 -24.04 60.10 35.95
C ALA A 30 -23.84 61.19 34.84
N ASP A 31 -24.48 61.21 33.64
CA ASP A 31 -25.77 60.65 33.14
C ASP A 31 -25.70 60.19 31.63
N ASP A 32 -26.85 59.88 31.00
CA ASP A 32 -27.09 59.39 29.61
C ASP A 32 -28.32 60.13 28.97
N ILE A 33 -28.73 59.81 27.71
CA ILE A 33 -30.03 60.09 26.98
C ILE A 33 -29.99 60.95 25.67
N LEU A 34 -30.15 60.27 24.51
CA LEU A 34 -30.99 60.55 23.28
C LEU A 34 -31.29 62.01 22.80
N SER A 35 -31.12 62.44 21.52
CA SER A 35 -31.92 62.03 20.33
C SER A 35 -31.75 62.89 19.02
N LYS A 36 -31.91 62.23 17.83
CA LYS A 36 -32.42 62.64 16.47
C LYS A 36 -32.20 64.05 15.79
N VAL A 37 -31.49 64.06 14.64
CA VAL A 37 -31.93 64.33 13.22
C VAL A 37 -32.91 65.52 12.95
N PRO A 38 -32.62 66.52 12.05
CA PRO A 38 -32.69 66.31 10.57
C PRO A 38 -31.88 67.19 9.56
N ASP A 39 -31.88 66.70 8.31
CA ASP A 39 -31.93 67.39 6.98
C ASP A 39 -30.74 67.94 6.15
N GLN A 40 -31.03 68.09 4.84
CA GLN A 40 -30.20 68.22 3.60
C GLN A 40 -30.00 69.69 3.11
N PRO A 41 -29.08 70.07 2.17
CA PRO A 41 -29.04 69.54 0.78
C PRO A 41 -27.68 69.42 0.00
N GLU A 42 -27.80 68.74 -1.15
CA GLU A 42 -26.92 68.59 -2.33
C GLU A 42 -26.64 69.90 -3.14
N PRO A 43 -25.85 69.92 -4.27
CA PRO A 43 -25.18 68.85 -5.05
C PRO A 43 -23.65 69.16 -5.30
N GLU A 44 -22.85 68.69 -6.29
CA GLU A 44 -22.96 67.89 -7.54
C GLU A 44 -21.79 66.88 -7.80
N LYS A 45 -22.11 65.81 -8.54
CA LYS A 45 -21.50 65.19 -9.77
C LYS A 45 -19.98 65.36 -10.06
N ALA A 46 -19.24 64.39 -10.63
CA ALA A 46 -19.63 63.19 -11.41
C ALA A 46 -18.66 61.97 -11.31
N LYS A 47 -19.02 60.84 -11.94
CA LYS A 47 -18.21 59.61 -12.21
C LYS A 47 -17.96 59.53 -13.77
N PRO A 48 -17.49 58.43 -14.45
CA PRO A 48 -17.10 57.06 -14.01
C PRO A 48 -15.97 56.30 -14.81
N LYS A 49 -15.74 55.03 -14.42
CA LYS A 49 -15.41 53.82 -15.25
C LYS A 49 -14.00 53.59 -15.88
N LYS A 50 -13.65 52.29 -16.01
CA LYS A 50 -12.67 51.70 -16.97
C LYS A 50 -13.21 51.77 -18.41
N PRO A 51 -12.35 51.69 -19.45
CA PRO A 51 -12.17 50.40 -20.16
C PRO A 51 -10.70 50.11 -20.52
N ALA A 52 -10.43 49.26 -21.53
CA ALA A 52 -9.10 48.79 -21.94
C ALA A 52 -8.96 48.72 -23.49
N VAL A 53 -7.80 48.22 -23.97
CA VAL A 53 -7.48 47.70 -25.33
C VAL A 53 -6.95 48.70 -26.40
N ARG A 54 -5.72 48.41 -26.89
CA ARG A 54 -5.06 48.84 -28.16
C ARG A 54 -4.77 50.37 -28.32
N GLN A 55 -3.73 50.83 -29.02
CA GLN A 55 -3.05 50.32 -30.25
C GLN A 55 -1.67 51.01 -30.46
N LYS A 56 -0.67 50.35 -31.10
CA LYS A 56 0.40 50.88 -32.03
C LYS A 56 1.38 52.01 -31.56
N THR A 57 2.63 52.19 -32.07
CA THR A 57 3.52 51.48 -33.04
C THR A 57 4.98 52.00 -32.99
N LEU A 58 5.97 51.15 -33.37
CA LEU A 58 7.25 51.41 -34.11
C LEU A 58 8.31 52.37 -33.48
N ALA A 59 9.58 51.98 -33.28
CA ALA A 59 10.71 51.71 -34.24
C ALA A 59 11.47 53.02 -34.64
N GLU A 60 12.75 53.08 -35.05
CA GLU A 60 13.85 52.16 -35.46
C GLU A 60 15.18 52.64 -34.77
N GLU A 61 16.20 51.83 -34.38
CA GLU A 61 17.24 51.03 -35.10
C GLU A 61 18.60 51.76 -35.28
N VAL A 62 19.69 51.04 -35.62
CA VAL A 62 21.09 51.47 -35.99
C VAL A 62 21.98 51.90 -34.78
N VAL A 63 23.05 51.21 -34.34
CA VAL A 63 24.40 50.87 -34.94
C VAL A 63 25.30 52.15 -35.02
N GLU A 64 26.59 52.26 -34.63
CA GLU A 64 27.76 51.36 -34.68
C GLU A 64 28.93 51.76 -33.70
N ASP A 65 29.96 50.90 -33.61
CA ASP A 65 31.43 51.16 -33.52
C ASP A 65 32.30 51.47 -32.25
N LYS A 66 33.23 50.51 -32.01
CA LYS A 66 34.70 50.53 -31.75
C LYS A 66 35.46 51.44 -30.73
N ASP A 67 36.38 50.73 -30.05
CA ASP A 67 37.81 51.05 -29.73
C ASP A 67 38.28 51.70 -28.40
N LYS A 68 39.59 51.46 -28.12
CA LYS A 68 40.35 51.73 -26.86
C LYS A 68 41.44 52.84 -27.11
N PRO A 69 42.55 53.07 -26.33
CA PRO A 69 43.08 52.49 -25.06
C PRO A 69 43.86 53.44 -24.08
N LYS A 70 44.57 52.85 -23.06
CA LYS A 70 45.80 53.31 -22.30
C LYS A 70 45.61 54.27 -21.06
N PRO A 71 46.62 54.44 -20.15
CA PRO A 71 47.51 53.43 -19.49
C PRO A 71 48.05 53.75 -18.03
N LYS A 72 48.61 52.72 -17.34
CA LYS A 72 49.67 52.76 -16.25
C LYS A 72 49.25 53.36 -14.85
N ARG A 73 49.86 53.02 -13.68
CA ARG A 73 51.32 52.85 -13.36
C ARG A 73 51.63 52.21 -11.95
N THR A 74 52.55 51.22 -11.89
CA THR A 74 53.54 50.80 -10.82
C THR A 74 53.29 50.81 -9.29
N VAL A 75 53.78 49.76 -8.55
CA VAL A 75 54.89 49.77 -7.53
C VAL A 75 55.13 48.36 -6.88
N LYS A 76 56.31 48.09 -6.29
CA LYS A 76 56.83 46.89 -5.54
C LYS A 76 58.10 47.31 -4.71
N PRO A 77 58.88 46.49 -3.93
CA PRO A 77 58.98 45.01 -3.73
C PRO A 77 59.19 44.55 -2.23
N LYS A 78 59.85 43.38 -2.00
CA LYS A 78 60.54 42.83 -0.78
C LYS A 78 59.73 42.10 0.34
N ALA A 79 60.27 41.13 1.11
CA ALA A 79 61.45 40.22 0.96
C ALA A 79 61.58 39.12 2.08
N GLU A 80 62.45 38.13 1.84
CA GLU A 80 63.26 37.30 2.80
C GLU A 80 62.62 36.09 3.57
N ALA A 81 63.49 35.22 4.12
CA ALA A 81 63.29 33.84 4.65
C ALA A 81 64.35 33.58 5.79
N PRO A 82 64.98 32.39 6.09
CA PRO A 82 64.75 30.94 5.78
C PRO A 82 65.06 29.95 6.97
N VAL A 83 65.28 28.65 6.67
CA VAL A 83 66.09 27.60 7.40
C VAL A 83 65.47 26.72 8.51
N ALA A 84 65.43 25.38 8.30
CA ALA A 84 66.04 24.33 9.16
C ALA A 84 65.87 22.88 8.59
N ALA A 85 66.79 21.97 8.93
CA ALA A 85 66.86 20.51 8.63
C ALA A 85 67.79 19.86 9.72
N PRO A 86 68.28 18.58 9.67
CA PRO A 86 68.03 17.41 8.80
C PRO A 86 67.56 16.19 9.69
N GLU A 87 67.91 14.89 9.61
CA GLU A 87 68.80 14.01 8.80
C GLU A 87 68.47 12.50 9.01
N ALA A 88 69.12 11.60 8.24
CA ALA A 88 69.47 10.18 8.58
C ALA A 88 68.32 9.11 8.69
N THR A 89 68.49 7.80 8.37
CA THR A 89 69.58 7.03 7.70
C THR A 89 69.11 5.66 7.15
N ALA A 90 69.66 5.27 5.99
CA ALA A 90 70.28 3.97 5.63
C ALA A 90 69.55 2.58 5.68
N GLU A 91 69.67 1.85 4.54
CA GLU A 91 70.16 0.44 4.40
C GLU A 91 69.29 -0.76 4.86
N SER A 92 69.34 -1.97 4.24
CA SER A 92 70.10 -2.45 3.05
C SER A 92 69.44 -3.66 2.32
N ILE A 93 69.97 -3.95 1.12
CA ILE A 93 69.66 -5.05 0.16
C ILE A 93 70.53 -6.29 0.49
N PRO A 94 70.04 -7.56 0.46
CA PRO A 94 69.88 -8.38 -0.77
C PRO A 94 68.55 -9.19 -0.82
N ALA A 95 68.01 -9.69 -1.95
CA ALA A 95 68.58 -10.48 -3.07
C ALA A 95 68.95 -11.94 -2.66
N THR A 96 68.79 -13.00 -3.47
CA THR A 96 68.72 -13.08 -4.95
C THR A 96 67.99 -14.35 -5.46
N GLU A 97 67.56 -14.30 -6.72
CA GLU A 97 67.48 -15.40 -7.72
C GLU A 97 66.37 -16.50 -7.79
N LYS A 98 65.97 -16.66 -9.07
CA LYS A 98 65.20 -17.69 -9.79
C LYS A 98 66.16 -18.88 -10.14
N PRO A 99 65.99 -19.74 -11.19
CA PRO A 99 64.88 -20.13 -12.09
C PRO A 99 64.54 -21.65 -11.94
N LYS A 100 63.88 -22.45 -12.81
CA LYS A 100 63.72 -22.59 -14.30
C LYS A 100 62.38 -23.35 -14.57
N ARG A 101 61.59 -23.20 -15.64
CA ARG A 101 61.71 -22.75 -17.07
C ARG A 101 61.89 -23.89 -18.10
N ALA A 102 60.84 -24.18 -18.88
CA ALA A 102 60.85 -24.90 -20.17
C ALA A 102 59.57 -24.51 -21.00
N THR A 103 59.60 -23.60 -21.99
CA THR A 103 59.87 -23.79 -23.46
C THR A 103 58.66 -24.24 -24.33
N ARG A 104 58.37 -23.73 -25.55
CA ARG A 104 58.94 -22.61 -26.38
C ARG A 104 58.13 -22.43 -27.71
N ARG A 105 58.30 -21.25 -28.36
CA ARG A 105 57.94 -20.83 -29.77
C ARG A 105 56.56 -20.17 -29.90
N THR A 106 56.34 -19.03 -30.57
CA THR A 106 57.21 -18.01 -31.27
C THR A 106 56.44 -16.64 -31.27
N LYS A 107 56.83 -15.48 -31.86
CA LYS A 107 57.86 -15.03 -32.83
C LYS A 107 58.29 -13.56 -32.53
N LYS A 108 59.21 -12.97 -33.32
CA LYS A 108 59.65 -11.55 -33.36
C LYS A 108 60.54 -11.32 -34.63
N PRO A 109 61.28 -10.20 -34.86
CA PRO A 109 61.34 -8.87 -34.20
C PRO A 109 60.55 -7.81 -35.01
N ALA A 110 60.68 -6.46 -34.95
CA ALA A 110 61.51 -5.47 -34.23
C ALA A 110 60.65 -4.17 -34.04
N GLY A 111 61.07 -2.99 -33.56
CA GLY A 111 62.27 -2.48 -32.87
C GLY A 111 62.43 -0.95 -33.11
N GLY A 112 62.71 -0.08 -32.13
CA GLY A 112 62.92 -0.25 -30.68
C GLY A 112 63.02 1.10 -29.93
N ASP A 113 63.26 1.03 -28.61
CA ASP A 113 64.01 1.91 -27.67
C ASP A 113 63.79 3.47 -27.72
N ASP A 114 63.77 4.29 -26.65
CA ASP A 114 63.73 4.20 -25.16
C ASP A 114 63.31 5.62 -24.62
N LEU A 115 62.55 5.83 -23.52
CA LEU A 115 62.97 6.06 -22.10
C LEU A 115 64.06 7.17 -21.91
N ILE A 116 64.06 8.13 -20.95
CA ILE A 116 63.35 8.41 -19.66
C ILE A 116 63.31 9.96 -19.41
N ASP A 117 62.41 10.51 -18.57
CA ASP A 117 62.79 11.52 -17.53
C ASP A 117 61.77 11.55 -16.34
N PRO A 118 62.17 11.69 -15.06
CA PRO A 118 61.25 11.70 -13.89
C PRO A 118 61.21 13.02 -13.08
N ASN A 119 60.31 13.08 -12.08
CA ASN A 119 60.10 14.18 -11.11
C ASN A 119 59.38 15.43 -11.67
N GLY A 120 58.04 15.43 -11.68
CA GLY A 120 57.22 16.54 -12.18
C GLY A 120 56.60 17.44 -11.10
N VAL A 121 55.92 18.52 -11.53
CA VAL A 121 55.02 19.37 -10.72
C VAL A 121 54.00 20.12 -11.64
N PHE A 122 52.71 19.98 -11.32
CA PHE A 122 51.56 20.90 -11.54
C PHE A 122 50.97 21.27 -12.93
N THR A 123 49.68 20.90 -13.08
CA THR A 123 48.48 21.65 -13.58
C THR A 123 48.37 22.28 -15.00
N LEU A 124 47.46 21.70 -15.78
CA LEU A 124 46.26 22.32 -16.41
C LEU A 124 46.29 23.76 -16.99
N THR A 125 45.98 23.90 -18.29
CA THR A 125 44.97 24.88 -18.81
C THR A 125 44.56 24.57 -20.28
N TRP A 126 43.47 25.18 -20.77
CA TRP A 126 42.76 24.85 -22.03
C TRP A 126 43.08 25.77 -23.24
N ARG A 127 42.96 25.27 -24.50
CA ARG A 127 42.08 25.81 -25.60
C ARG A 127 42.26 25.24 -27.04
N GLU A 128 41.16 24.69 -27.59
CA GLU A 128 40.40 25.11 -28.82
C GLU A 128 40.95 25.14 -30.29
N LYS A 129 40.02 24.84 -31.24
CA LYS A 129 39.92 25.22 -32.70
C LYS A 129 40.81 24.47 -33.75
N SER A 130 40.45 24.31 -35.05
CA SER A 130 39.21 24.53 -35.88
C SER A 130 39.44 24.11 -37.37
N THR A 131 38.40 23.78 -38.18
CA THR A 131 38.09 24.31 -39.57
C THR A 131 36.93 23.58 -40.30
N ALA A 132 36.44 24.10 -41.45
CA ALA A 132 35.18 23.72 -42.15
C ALA A 132 35.26 23.81 -43.71
N PRO A 133 34.18 23.45 -44.47
CA PRO A 133 33.72 24.28 -45.61
C PRO A 133 32.16 24.40 -45.78
N ARG A 134 31.66 24.79 -46.98
CA ARG A 134 30.33 25.40 -47.35
C ARG A 134 29.95 25.06 -48.83
N PRO A 135 28.82 25.49 -49.49
CA PRO A 135 27.42 25.85 -49.07
C PRO A 135 26.27 25.43 -50.07
N THR A 136 25.05 26.02 -49.93
CA THR A 136 23.84 26.09 -50.85
C THR A 136 22.74 25.02 -50.67
N ARG A 137 21.41 25.28 -50.84
CA ARG A 137 20.61 26.51 -51.16
C ARG A 137 19.22 26.52 -50.44
N VAL A 138 18.31 27.45 -50.77
CA VAL A 138 17.18 27.97 -49.94
C VAL A 138 15.78 27.50 -50.40
N ALA A 139 14.89 27.24 -49.42
CA ALA A 139 13.40 27.43 -49.40
C ALA A 139 12.86 26.99 -48.01
N GLU A 140 11.67 27.32 -47.48
CA GLU A 140 10.83 28.55 -47.43
C GLU A 140 9.76 28.36 -46.29
N ASP A 141 8.85 29.33 -46.02
CA ASP A 141 8.08 29.48 -44.74
C ASP A 141 6.97 28.45 -44.40
N SER A 142 6.67 28.24 -43.10
CA SER A 142 5.30 28.20 -42.51
C SER A 142 5.30 28.21 -40.96
N ASP A 143 4.28 28.83 -40.34
CA ASP A 143 4.04 28.83 -38.88
C ASP A 143 3.36 27.55 -38.37
N PHE A 144 3.53 27.22 -37.08
CA PHE A 144 2.46 26.67 -36.22
C PHE A 144 2.79 26.83 -34.72
N GLU A 145 1.77 27.09 -33.90
CA GLU A 145 1.81 27.11 -32.42
C GLU A 145 1.19 25.80 -31.89
N ASP A 146 1.81 25.14 -30.90
CA ASP A 146 1.09 24.54 -29.74
C ASP A 146 2.09 24.06 -28.64
N PRO A 147 1.67 23.92 -27.35
CA PRO A 147 2.53 23.45 -26.26
C PRO A 147 1.98 22.22 -25.49
N GLU A 148 2.47 21.01 -25.76
CA GLU A 148 2.20 19.82 -24.93
C GLU A 148 3.48 18.99 -24.63
N ASP A 149 4.24 19.37 -23.59
CA ASP A 149 5.18 18.45 -22.91
C ASP A 149 4.44 17.64 -21.83
N ARG A 150 3.54 16.75 -22.26
CA ARG A 150 2.95 15.73 -21.39
C ARG A 150 3.78 14.44 -21.47
N ILE A 151 4.50 14.12 -20.38
CA ILE A 151 5.25 12.87 -20.27
C ILE A 151 4.27 11.70 -20.25
N ALA A 152 4.16 10.99 -21.37
CA ALA A 152 3.34 9.80 -21.49
C ALA A 152 4.02 8.62 -20.75
N ILE A 153 3.31 8.05 -19.77
CA ILE A 153 3.70 6.79 -19.14
C ILE A 153 3.48 5.67 -20.17
N LEU A 154 4.52 4.89 -20.45
CA LEU A 154 4.46 3.77 -21.39
C LEU A 154 3.73 2.55 -20.79
N SER A 155 2.40 2.57 -20.83
CA SER A 155 1.61 1.35 -20.74
C SER A 155 1.81 0.52 -22.02
N TRP A 156 2.36 -0.69 -21.91
CA TRP A 156 2.70 -1.50 -23.08
C TRP A 156 1.46 -2.06 -23.80
N ARG A 157 1.06 -1.41 -24.90
CA ARG A 157 0.14 -1.97 -25.91
C ARG A 157 0.51 -1.51 -27.32
N GLU A 158 1.20 -2.37 -28.08
CA GLU A 158 1.13 -2.34 -29.55
C GLU A 158 0.56 -3.67 -30.07
N PRO A 159 -0.50 -3.67 -30.89
CA PRO A 159 -1.00 -4.89 -31.51
C PRO A 159 -0.12 -5.29 -32.70
N GLY A 160 0.68 -6.35 -32.53
CA GLY A 160 1.55 -6.86 -33.58
C GLY A 160 0.79 -7.22 -34.86
N LEU A 161 1.06 -6.49 -35.96
CA LEU A 161 0.47 -6.79 -37.27
C LEU A 161 1.01 -8.14 -37.79
N VAL A 162 0.16 -9.18 -37.74
CA VAL A 162 0.41 -10.43 -38.47
C VAL A 162 0.39 -10.12 -39.98
N PRO A 163 1.50 -10.32 -40.72
CA PRO A 163 1.51 -10.07 -42.15
C PRO A 163 0.65 -11.10 -42.87
N ARG A 164 -0.24 -10.63 -43.76
CA ARG A 164 -1.00 -11.52 -44.65
C ARG A 164 -0.03 -12.26 -45.59
N PRO A 165 -0.15 -13.59 -45.76
CA PRO A 165 0.53 -14.27 -46.84
C PRO A 165 0.13 -13.65 -48.19
N ALA A 166 1.12 -13.34 -49.03
CA ALA A 166 0.86 -12.85 -50.38
C ALA A 166 0.39 -14.01 -51.29
N GLU A 167 -0.61 -13.75 -52.12
CA GLU A 167 -0.92 -14.62 -53.25
C GLU A 167 0.23 -14.57 -54.26
N VAL A 168 0.76 -15.73 -54.64
CA VAL A 168 1.66 -15.89 -55.79
C VAL A 168 1.12 -17.06 -56.62
N GLU A 169 1.16 -16.90 -57.94
CA GLU A 169 0.35 -17.67 -58.88
C GLU A 169 0.85 -19.10 -59.15
N GLN A 170 0.01 -19.87 -59.83
CA GLN A 170 0.23 -21.26 -60.21
C GLN A 170 1.17 -21.37 -61.42
N GLU A 171 2.03 -22.40 -61.44
CA GLU A 171 2.43 -23.06 -62.70
C GLU A 171 2.68 -24.57 -62.46
N ALA A 172 2.67 -25.40 -63.52
CA ALA A 172 2.16 -26.77 -63.41
C ALA A 172 2.93 -27.89 -64.15
N ALA A 173 2.93 -29.09 -63.54
CA ALA A 173 3.06 -30.44 -64.12
C ALA A 173 2.56 -31.45 -63.04
N ALA A 174 1.63 -32.39 -63.28
CA ALA A 174 1.73 -33.61 -64.10
C ALA A 174 2.71 -34.66 -63.47
N GLU A 175 2.39 -35.95 -63.28
CA GLU A 175 1.41 -36.85 -63.94
C GLU A 175 0.72 -37.87 -62.97
N GLU A 176 -0.39 -38.49 -63.44
CA GLU A 176 -0.94 -39.85 -63.15
C GLU A 176 -1.12 -40.44 -61.71
N ALA A 177 -2.14 -41.23 -61.37
CA ALA A 177 -3.43 -41.56 -62.02
C ALA A 177 -4.45 -42.27 -61.07
N SER A 178 -5.75 -41.89 -61.17
CA SER A 178 -6.98 -42.73 -61.28
C SER A 178 -7.31 -43.96 -60.37
N PRO A 179 -8.60 -44.38 -60.23
CA PRO A 179 -9.85 -43.57 -60.18
C PRO A 179 -11.01 -44.15 -59.29
N THR A 180 -12.13 -43.39 -59.21
CA THR A 180 -13.52 -43.81 -58.82
C THR A 180 -13.85 -44.10 -57.34
N ARG A 181 -15.10 -43.97 -56.83
CA ARG A 181 -16.44 -43.76 -57.46
C ARG A 181 -17.46 -43.06 -56.51
N ARG A 182 -18.14 -42.00 -57.01
CA ARG A 182 -19.60 -41.60 -56.93
C ARG A 182 -20.46 -41.96 -55.67
N SER A 183 -21.42 -41.13 -55.19
CA SER A 183 -21.99 -39.84 -55.72
C SER A 183 -23.09 -39.16 -54.86
N ARG A 184 -23.30 -37.84 -55.12
CA ARG A 184 -24.56 -37.03 -55.03
C ARG A 184 -25.07 -36.66 -53.61
N LYS A 185 -25.27 -35.37 -53.27
CA LYS A 185 -26.30 -34.34 -53.67
C LYS A 185 -27.68 -34.60 -52.99
N ARG A 186 -28.43 -33.60 -52.46
CA ARG A 186 -28.31 -32.11 -52.52
C ARG A 186 -29.20 -31.41 -51.45
N ARG A 187 -28.80 -30.20 -51.00
CA ARG A 187 -29.58 -28.99 -50.57
C ARG A 187 -30.95 -29.11 -49.86
N GLY A 188 -31.11 -28.27 -48.84
CA GLY A 188 -32.37 -27.63 -48.43
C GLY A 188 -32.06 -26.43 -47.51
N ASP A 189 -32.68 -25.27 -47.76
CA ASP A 189 -32.51 -24.02 -46.99
C ASP A 189 -33.82 -23.68 -46.24
N ALA A 190 -33.76 -23.03 -45.05
CA ALA A 190 -34.74 -22.09 -44.45
C ALA A 190 -34.89 -22.16 -42.90
N GLU A 191 -34.97 -20.97 -42.28
CA GLU A 191 -35.64 -20.69 -40.99
C GLU A 191 -37.18 -20.62 -41.20
N PRO A 192 -38.08 -20.81 -40.19
CA PRO A 192 -38.23 -19.84 -39.09
C PRO A 192 -38.82 -20.31 -37.72
N THR A 193 -38.74 -19.37 -36.76
CA THR A 193 -39.60 -19.05 -35.58
C THR A 193 -40.66 -20.01 -35.02
N ALA A 194 -40.85 -19.96 -33.69
CA ALA A 194 -41.89 -20.67 -32.93
C ALA A 194 -43.28 -19.99 -32.90
N ALA A 195 -44.34 -20.81 -32.99
CA ALA A 195 -45.71 -20.59 -32.49
C ALA A 195 -46.44 -21.97 -32.42
N ASP A 196 -47.63 -22.04 -31.79
CA ASP A 196 -48.49 -23.22 -31.49
C ASP A 196 -48.11 -23.97 -30.19
N ALA A 197 -48.67 -23.74 -28.99
CA ALA A 197 -49.93 -23.17 -28.50
C ALA A 197 -51.07 -24.19 -28.16
N PHE A 198 -51.18 -24.49 -26.86
CA PHE A 198 -52.38 -24.81 -26.05
C PHE A 198 -53.43 -25.86 -26.48
N ALA A 199 -53.44 -26.99 -25.77
CA ALA A 199 -54.60 -27.67 -25.13
C ALA A 199 -54.03 -28.78 -24.19
N GLU A 200 -54.59 -29.20 -23.05
CA GLU A 200 -55.89 -28.92 -22.40
C GLU A 200 -55.75 -29.14 -20.85
N LYS A 201 -56.73 -28.63 -20.07
CA LYS A 201 -57.06 -28.98 -18.66
C LYS A 201 -58.60 -29.07 -18.62
N PRO A 202 -59.28 -29.82 -17.72
CA PRO A 202 -58.99 -29.98 -16.27
C PRO A 202 -59.11 -31.47 -15.82
N LEU A 203 -59.30 -31.94 -14.57
CA LEU A 203 -59.90 -31.44 -13.32
C LEU A 203 -59.26 -32.06 -12.05
N GLU A 204 -59.72 -31.62 -10.88
CA GLU A 204 -59.29 -32.06 -9.54
C GLU A 204 -59.80 -33.47 -9.15
N VAL A 205 -59.09 -34.15 -8.23
CA VAL A 205 -59.67 -34.68 -6.97
C VAL A 205 -58.57 -34.70 -5.90
N ASN A 206 -58.88 -34.31 -4.66
CA ASN A 206 -57.98 -34.41 -3.50
C ASN A 206 -58.69 -35.18 -2.36
N PHE A 207 -58.20 -36.36 -1.96
CA PHE A 207 -58.72 -37.09 -0.79
C PHE A 207 -57.62 -37.85 -0.04
N ARG A 208 -57.59 -37.68 1.30
CA ARG A 208 -56.59 -38.24 2.23
C ARG A 208 -57.12 -39.43 3.04
N ARG A 209 -56.19 -40.19 3.66
CA ARG A 209 -56.35 -41.28 4.67
C ARG A 209 -56.87 -42.61 4.09
N ARG A 210 -56.17 -43.74 4.24
CA ARG A 210 -55.60 -44.34 5.46
C ARG A 210 -54.36 -45.21 5.14
N GLY A 211 -53.74 -45.81 6.15
CA GLY A 211 -52.68 -46.82 5.98
C GLY A 211 -52.83 -48.01 6.94
N ALA A 212 -51.74 -48.79 7.03
CA ALA A 212 -51.48 -49.97 7.89
C ALA A 212 -51.86 -51.38 7.37
N GLU A 213 -51.06 -52.34 7.87
CA GLU A 213 -51.25 -53.81 7.93
C GLU A 213 -50.82 -54.73 6.76
N ARG A 214 -49.69 -55.43 7.01
CA ARG A 214 -49.50 -56.91 6.95
C ARG A 214 -49.42 -57.69 5.61
N ALA A 215 -48.16 -57.94 5.22
CA ALA A 215 -47.46 -59.25 5.29
C ALA A 215 -47.76 -60.42 4.31
N ALA A 216 -46.71 -61.26 4.17
CA ALA A 216 -46.66 -62.65 3.70
C ALA A 216 -46.56 -62.97 2.19
N THR A 217 -45.30 -63.13 1.74
CA THR A 217 -44.79 -64.25 0.89
C THR A 217 -45.52 -64.65 -0.41
N THR A 218 -44.89 -64.41 -1.56
CA THR A 218 -44.66 -65.42 -2.60
C THR A 218 -43.35 -65.11 -3.34
N GLU A 219 -42.56 -66.11 -3.69
CA GLU A 219 -41.32 -65.97 -4.49
C GLU A 219 -41.62 -66.15 -5.98
N THR A 220 -40.95 -65.38 -6.86
CA THR A 220 -40.31 -65.87 -8.12
C THR A 220 -39.52 -64.73 -8.77
N ASP A 221 -38.22 -64.97 -8.98
CA ASP A 221 -37.31 -64.44 -10.00
C ASP A 221 -37.64 -63.08 -10.67
N LEU A 222 -36.92 -62.05 -10.23
CA LEU A 222 -36.61 -60.85 -11.02
C LEU A 222 -35.10 -60.59 -10.97
N GLU A 223 -34.58 -59.92 -12.00
CA GLU A 223 -33.16 -59.59 -12.14
C GLU A 223 -32.69 -58.66 -11.00
N PRO A 224 -31.41 -58.75 -10.56
CA PRO A 224 -30.91 -57.87 -9.51
C PRO A 224 -30.94 -56.41 -9.97
N GLU A 225 -31.65 -55.56 -9.23
CA GLU A 225 -31.59 -54.11 -9.44
C GLU A 225 -30.13 -53.62 -9.33
N PRO A 226 -29.74 -52.59 -10.12
CA PRO A 226 -28.43 -51.99 -9.96
C PRO A 226 -28.31 -51.46 -8.53
N LEU A 227 -27.29 -51.95 -7.81
CA LEU A 227 -26.97 -51.45 -6.48
C LEU A 227 -26.89 -49.92 -6.53
N PRO A 228 -27.50 -49.18 -5.57
CA PRO A 228 -27.32 -47.75 -5.50
C PRO A 228 -25.83 -47.49 -5.36
N VAL A 229 -25.26 -46.74 -6.32
CA VAL A 229 -23.89 -46.28 -6.22
C VAL A 229 -23.85 -45.39 -4.99
N GLN A 230 -23.25 -45.88 -3.91
CA GLN A 230 -22.82 -45.01 -2.83
C GLN A 230 -21.77 -44.10 -3.44
N GLU A 231 -22.13 -42.83 -3.64
CA GLU A 231 -21.16 -41.77 -3.80
C GLU A 231 -20.17 -41.92 -2.62
N PRO A 232 -18.85 -41.99 -2.89
CA PRO A 232 -17.88 -42.15 -1.81
C PRO A 232 -18.05 -40.96 -0.86
N GLU A 233 -18.18 -41.23 0.45
CA GLU A 233 -18.14 -40.16 1.44
C GLU A 233 -16.87 -39.33 1.18
N PRO A 234 -16.97 -38.01 0.99
CA PRO A 234 -15.82 -37.20 0.61
C PRO A 234 -14.75 -37.37 1.69
N GLU A 235 -13.54 -37.74 1.27
CA GLU A 235 -12.46 -38.02 2.23
C GLU A 235 -12.34 -36.85 3.21
N PRO A 236 -12.44 -37.09 4.53
CA PRO A 236 -12.45 -36.02 5.51
C PRO A 236 -11.14 -35.25 5.36
N VAL A 237 -11.25 -33.97 4.97
CA VAL A 237 -10.10 -33.09 4.67
C VAL A 237 -9.05 -33.30 5.74
N ALA A 238 -7.92 -33.90 5.36
CA ALA A 238 -6.95 -34.42 6.31
C ALA A 238 -6.53 -33.29 7.25
N ALA A 239 -6.89 -33.43 8.53
CA ALA A 239 -6.65 -32.38 9.51
C ALA A 239 -5.16 -32.06 9.52
N GLU A 240 -4.80 -30.79 9.26
CA GLU A 240 -3.40 -30.40 9.18
C GLU A 240 -2.64 -30.87 10.44
N PRO A 241 -1.43 -31.42 10.29
CA PRO A 241 -0.66 -31.87 11.44
C PRO A 241 -0.45 -30.67 12.37
N VAL A 242 -1.04 -30.75 13.56
CA VAL A 242 -1.09 -29.64 14.52
C VAL A 242 0.31 -29.11 14.77
N ARG A 243 0.60 -27.91 14.23
CA ARG A 243 1.92 -27.29 14.31
C ARG A 243 2.28 -27.11 15.79
N LEU A 244 3.29 -27.84 16.25
CA LEU A 244 3.75 -27.73 17.62
C LEU A 244 4.42 -26.35 17.80
N PRO A 245 4.04 -25.56 18.81
CA PRO A 245 4.68 -24.27 19.08
C PRO A 245 6.19 -24.44 19.27
N ILE A 246 6.99 -23.62 18.60
CA ILE A 246 8.44 -23.63 18.71
C ILE A 246 8.85 -22.65 19.81
N GLU A 247 9.23 -23.19 20.98
CA GLU A 247 9.79 -22.37 22.06
C GLU A 247 11.10 -21.71 21.60
N ARG A 248 11.17 -20.38 21.70
CA ARG A 248 12.38 -19.61 21.37
C ARG A 248 13.35 -19.68 22.55
N LYS A 249 14.60 -20.06 22.28
CA LYS A 249 15.65 -20.15 23.31
C LYS A 249 15.98 -18.79 23.93
N GLU A 250 16.41 -18.79 25.19
CA GLU A 250 16.95 -17.60 25.83
C GLU A 250 18.20 -17.13 25.04
N GLY A 251 18.16 -15.88 24.56
CA GLY A 251 19.22 -15.32 23.71
C GLY A 251 19.07 -15.56 22.20
N ALA A 252 18.03 -16.26 21.74
CA ALA A 252 17.72 -16.44 20.31
C ALA A 252 17.58 -15.10 19.55
N ALA A 253 17.84 -15.12 18.24
CA ALA A 253 17.68 -13.96 17.37
C ALA A 253 16.21 -13.75 17.00
N GLN A 254 15.70 -12.54 17.26
CA GLN A 254 14.30 -12.19 17.01
C GLN A 254 14.04 -10.69 16.90
N VAL A 255 12.94 -10.31 16.26
CA VAL A 255 12.33 -9.00 16.46
C VAL A 255 11.37 -9.05 17.65
N ALA A 256 11.54 -8.12 18.58
CA ALA A 256 10.65 -7.86 19.70
C ALA A 256 10.65 -6.35 20.03
N LEU A 257 9.78 -5.91 20.94
CA LEU A 257 9.75 -4.52 21.39
C LEU A 257 10.86 -4.28 22.42
N HIS A 258 11.80 -3.38 22.11
CA HIS A 258 12.80 -2.87 23.05
C HIS A 258 12.54 -1.39 23.29
N ARG A 259 12.35 -1.00 24.55
CA ARG A 259 11.94 0.36 24.97
C ARG A 259 10.70 0.93 24.22
N GLY A 260 9.86 0.05 23.66
CA GLY A 260 8.65 0.41 22.90
C GLY A 260 8.76 0.29 21.37
N HIS A 261 9.97 0.09 20.82
CA HIS A 261 10.25 0.05 19.37
C HIS A 261 10.57 -1.38 18.89
N PRO A 262 10.07 -1.83 17.72
CA PRO A 262 10.43 -3.13 17.16
C PRO A 262 11.91 -3.13 16.75
N THR A 263 12.68 -4.02 17.36
CA THR A 263 14.15 -4.04 17.26
C THR A 263 14.64 -5.48 17.14
N ILE A 264 15.71 -5.71 16.38
CA ILE A 264 16.39 -7.01 16.30
C ILE A 264 17.20 -7.21 17.58
N ILE A 265 17.00 -8.33 18.28
CA ILE A 265 17.67 -8.68 19.53
C ILE A 265 18.26 -10.08 19.39
N ARG A 266 19.52 -10.27 19.84
CA ARG A 266 20.17 -11.57 20.04
C ARG A 266 21.05 -11.49 21.29
N GLN A 267 21.11 -12.55 22.09
CA GLN A 267 21.98 -12.65 23.29
C GLN A 267 21.92 -11.42 24.23
N GLN A 268 20.70 -10.93 24.54
CA GLN A 268 20.47 -9.73 25.38
C GLN A 268 21.10 -8.42 24.84
N ARG A 269 21.43 -8.37 23.55
CA ARG A 269 21.86 -7.17 22.83
C ARG A 269 20.91 -6.85 21.69
N ALA A 270 20.48 -5.59 21.63
CA ALA A 270 19.75 -5.04 20.50
C ALA A 270 20.73 -4.60 19.40
N PHE A 271 20.28 -4.68 18.16
CA PHE A 271 20.99 -4.24 16.96
C PHE A 271 20.22 -3.07 16.35
N ALA A 272 20.93 -2.00 15.98
CA ALA A 272 20.32 -0.95 15.16
C ALA A 272 19.88 -1.56 13.81
N PRO A 273 18.65 -1.30 13.32
CA PRO A 273 18.12 -1.93 12.12
C PRO A 273 18.70 -1.32 10.84
N ILE A 274 19.99 -1.55 10.62
CA ILE A 274 20.72 -1.29 9.38
C ILE A 274 21.48 -2.55 8.97
N MET A 275 21.39 -2.93 7.69
CA MET A 275 22.07 -4.10 7.13
C MET A 275 22.83 -3.71 5.85
N PHE A 276 23.96 -4.38 5.60
CA PHE A 276 24.57 -4.41 4.27
C PHE A 276 24.17 -5.70 3.55
N TYR A 277 23.78 -5.60 2.28
CA TYR A 277 23.60 -6.76 1.41
C TYR A 277 24.47 -6.63 0.15
N ALA A 278 25.09 -7.73 -0.26
CA ALA A 278 25.65 -7.84 -1.60
C ALA A 278 25.70 -9.29 -2.10
N ASP A 279 25.69 -9.48 -3.41
CA ASP A 279 25.83 -10.81 -4.02
C ASP A 279 27.31 -11.23 -4.17
N ALA A 280 27.65 -12.44 -3.73
CA ALA A 280 29.03 -12.92 -3.59
C ALA A 280 29.27 -14.29 -4.27
N GLN A 281 28.45 -14.67 -5.26
CA GLN A 281 28.55 -15.97 -5.94
C GLN A 281 29.96 -16.23 -6.53
N SER A 282 30.48 -15.29 -7.34
CA SER A 282 31.78 -15.44 -7.99
C SER A 282 32.94 -14.99 -7.11
N SER A 283 34.14 -15.53 -7.39
CA SER A 283 35.37 -15.13 -6.72
C SER A 283 35.78 -13.67 -6.98
N GLU A 284 35.30 -13.06 -8.07
CA GLU A 284 35.56 -11.65 -8.37
C GLU A 284 34.66 -10.74 -7.52
N GLN A 285 33.34 -11.00 -7.53
CA GLN A 285 32.37 -10.29 -6.67
C GLN A 285 32.78 -10.39 -5.20
N ARG A 286 33.12 -11.59 -4.72
CA ARG A 286 33.51 -11.80 -3.31
C ARG A 286 34.71 -10.96 -2.89
N GLY A 287 35.67 -10.73 -3.79
CA GLY A 287 36.80 -9.83 -3.49
C GLY A 287 36.34 -8.41 -3.17
N ILE A 288 35.46 -7.86 -4.02
CA ILE A 288 34.91 -6.51 -3.89
C ILE A 288 33.99 -6.41 -2.67
N VAL A 289 33.10 -7.40 -2.48
CA VAL A 289 32.14 -7.44 -1.37
C VAL A 289 32.84 -7.56 -0.01
N LEU A 290 34.00 -8.22 0.07
CA LEU A 290 34.81 -8.26 1.30
C LEU A 290 35.53 -6.94 1.60
N GLU A 291 35.82 -6.12 0.59
CA GLU A 291 36.30 -4.74 0.78
C GLU A 291 35.16 -3.84 1.30
N GLU A 292 33.99 -3.88 0.66
CA GLU A 292 32.78 -3.14 1.11
C GLU A 292 32.34 -3.55 2.52
N LEU A 293 32.33 -4.86 2.81
CA LEU A 293 32.03 -5.38 4.15
C LEU A 293 33.05 -4.89 5.18
N LYS A 294 34.33 -4.73 4.80
CA LYS A 294 35.33 -4.17 5.70
C LYS A 294 35.03 -2.72 6.03
N GLU A 295 34.72 -1.89 5.04
CA GLU A 295 34.41 -0.48 5.27
C GLU A 295 33.15 -0.31 6.14
N ALA A 296 32.12 -1.15 5.91
CA ALA A 296 30.94 -1.21 6.77
C ALA A 296 31.27 -1.63 8.22
N ALA A 297 32.11 -2.66 8.40
CA ALA A 297 32.46 -3.21 9.71
C ALA A 297 33.46 -2.36 10.50
N ASP A 298 34.40 -1.67 9.85
CA ASP A 298 35.29 -0.68 10.47
C ASP A 298 34.49 0.51 11.06
N GLN A 299 33.31 0.80 10.48
CA GLN A 299 32.33 1.76 10.97
C GLN A 299 31.31 1.15 11.95
N GLY A 300 31.42 -0.16 12.18
CA GLY A 300 30.65 -0.93 13.15
C GLY A 300 29.20 -1.19 12.75
N LEU A 301 28.94 -1.41 11.46
CA LEU A 301 27.74 -2.13 11.02
C LEU A 301 27.98 -3.64 11.21
N GLU A 302 26.99 -4.33 11.75
CA GLU A 302 27.20 -5.68 12.32
C GLU A 302 26.37 -6.78 11.66
N ILE A 303 25.49 -6.45 10.70
CA ILE A 303 24.63 -7.41 10.00
C ILE A 303 24.94 -7.35 8.50
N PHE A 304 25.37 -8.50 7.96
CA PHE A 304 25.63 -8.72 6.55
C PHE A 304 24.71 -9.82 5.98
N SER A 305 24.14 -9.55 4.81
CA SER A 305 23.27 -10.47 4.07
C SER A 305 23.83 -10.72 2.68
N PHE A 306 23.64 -11.94 2.17
CA PHE A 306 24.15 -12.36 0.87
C PHE A 306 23.22 -13.39 0.25
N ARG A 307 23.22 -13.52 -1.08
CA ARG A 307 22.39 -14.53 -1.76
C ARG A 307 22.94 -15.94 -1.54
N LEU A 308 22.06 -16.85 -1.14
CA LEU A 308 22.29 -18.29 -1.10
C LEU A 308 21.31 -18.97 -2.06
N ALA A 309 21.81 -19.46 -3.20
CA ALA A 309 21.03 -20.28 -4.12
C ALA A 309 20.96 -21.73 -3.60
N LEU A 310 19.75 -22.22 -3.37
CA LEU A 310 19.48 -23.56 -2.84
C LEU A 310 18.86 -24.43 -3.94
N THR A 311 19.68 -25.24 -4.62
CA THR A 311 19.14 -26.24 -5.56
C THR A 311 18.35 -27.30 -4.78
N VAL A 312 17.04 -27.40 -5.03
CA VAL A 312 16.15 -28.32 -4.32
C VAL A 312 16.60 -29.77 -4.51
N GLY A 313 16.53 -30.55 -3.43
CA GLY A 313 17.03 -31.91 -3.32
C GLY A 313 18.06 -32.01 -2.19
N VAL A 314 17.79 -32.82 -1.15
CA VAL A 314 18.66 -32.94 0.05
C VAL A 314 20.12 -33.27 -0.28
N ALA A 315 20.38 -33.98 -1.39
CA ALA A 315 21.74 -34.29 -1.85
C ALA A 315 22.59 -33.04 -2.19
N ASN A 316 21.97 -31.90 -2.48
CA ASN A 316 22.63 -30.63 -2.79
C ASN A 316 22.98 -29.81 -1.54
N ALA A 317 22.36 -30.10 -0.39
CA ALA A 317 22.53 -29.34 0.84
C ALA A 317 24.02 -29.17 1.28
N PRO A 318 24.90 -30.18 1.19
CA PRO A 318 26.32 -30.01 1.55
C PRO A 318 27.03 -28.91 0.76
N ALA A 319 26.73 -28.74 -0.53
CA ALA A 319 27.37 -27.70 -1.35
C ALA A 319 26.92 -26.28 -0.96
N ALA A 320 25.64 -26.12 -0.59
CA ALA A 320 25.12 -24.87 -0.06
C ALA A 320 25.71 -24.53 1.32
N VAL A 321 25.88 -25.55 2.19
CA VAL A 321 26.57 -25.41 3.49
C VAL A 321 28.03 -25.02 3.29
N ASP A 322 28.78 -25.72 2.42
CA ASP A 322 30.18 -25.41 2.13
C ASP A 322 30.37 -23.98 1.61
N PHE A 323 29.49 -23.51 0.71
CA PHE A 323 29.50 -22.12 0.23
C PHE A 323 29.23 -21.12 1.37
N ALA A 324 28.14 -21.32 2.13
CA ALA A 324 27.75 -20.41 3.20
C ALA A 324 28.80 -20.35 4.32
N VAL A 325 29.34 -21.50 4.73
CA VAL A 325 30.38 -21.61 5.77
C VAL A 325 31.71 -21.03 5.27
N GLN A 326 32.08 -21.22 4.00
CA GLN A 326 33.29 -20.57 3.48
C GLN A 326 33.13 -19.05 3.43
N LEU A 327 32.01 -18.52 2.95
CA LEU A 327 31.76 -17.07 2.97
C LEU A 327 31.71 -16.52 4.41
N ALA A 328 31.21 -17.30 5.37
CA ALA A 328 31.24 -16.95 6.78
C ALA A 328 32.67 -16.89 7.36
N ARG A 329 33.57 -17.81 6.96
CA ARG A 329 35.01 -17.72 7.30
C ARG A 329 35.67 -16.52 6.64
N ASP A 330 35.39 -16.29 5.34
CA ASP A 330 35.93 -15.16 4.58
C ASP A 330 35.51 -13.83 5.26
N ALA A 331 34.22 -13.65 5.56
CA ALA A 331 33.67 -12.49 6.27
C ALA A 331 34.22 -12.33 7.69
N THR A 332 34.27 -13.41 8.49
CA THR A 332 34.81 -13.39 9.87
C THR A 332 36.31 -13.06 9.91
N SER A 333 37.06 -13.40 8.84
CA SER A 333 38.48 -13.04 8.73
C SER A 333 38.71 -11.54 8.53
N VAL A 334 37.70 -10.82 8.01
CA VAL A 334 37.67 -9.36 7.85
C VAL A 334 37.07 -8.70 9.09
N ALA A 335 35.93 -9.20 9.58
CA ALA A 335 35.11 -8.61 10.64
C ALA A 335 34.66 -9.69 11.64
N PRO A 336 35.44 -9.98 12.72
CA PRO A 336 35.17 -11.12 13.60
C PRO A 336 33.82 -11.12 14.33
N GLY A 337 33.19 -9.95 14.49
CA GLY A 337 31.89 -9.80 15.15
C GLY A 337 30.68 -9.76 14.20
N ILE A 338 30.87 -9.96 12.90
CA ILE A 338 29.79 -9.86 11.91
C ILE A 338 28.71 -10.94 12.14
N GLN A 339 27.46 -10.59 11.86
CA GLN A 339 26.30 -11.47 11.94
C GLN A 339 25.71 -11.65 10.54
N LEU A 340 25.39 -12.91 10.21
CA LEU A 340 25.09 -13.34 8.84
C LEU A 340 23.62 -13.73 8.70
N VAL A 341 22.97 -13.20 7.65
CA VAL A 341 21.59 -13.54 7.27
C VAL A 341 21.56 -13.89 5.78
N PRO A 342 21.85 -15.15 5.37
CA PRO A 342 21.68 -15.59 3.99
C PRO A 342 20.24 -15.36 3.48
N ARG A 343 20.13 -14.74 2.30
CA ARG A 343 18.91 -14.58 1.50
C ARG A 343 18.77 -15.81 0.61
N ILE A 344 17.87 -16.71 0.99
CA ILE A 344 17.64 -18.00 0.36
C ILE A 344 16.70 -17.82 -0.84
N SER A 345 17.18 -18.23 -2.01
CA SER A 345 16.39 -18.41 -3.23
C SER A 345 16.48 -19.87 -3.68
N PHE A 346 15.34 -20.48 -3.98
CA PHE A 346 15.22 -21.90 -4.34
C PHE A 346 15.43 -22.06 -5.86
N ALA A 347 16.43 -22.86 -6.24
CA ALA A 347 16.71 -23.19 -7.62
C ALA A 347 16.19 -24.61 -7.94
N THR A 348 15.72 -24.82 -9.16
CA THR A 348 15.27 -26.14 -9.60
C THR A 348 16.45 -27.04 -10.00
N PRO A 349 16.37 -28.36 -9.74
CA PRO A 349 17.33 -29.32 -10.30
C PRO A 349 17.05 -29.59 -11.79
N ASP A 350 18.07 -30.08 -12.50
CA ASP A 350 17.96 -30.47 -13.91
C ASP A 350 16.89 -31.55 -14.11
N ASN A 351 15.95 -31.33 -15.04
CA ASN A 351 14.84 -32.24 -15.39
C ASN A 351 13.77 -32.42 -14.28
N TRP A 352 13.64 -31.49 -13.33
CA TRP A 352 12.66 -31.52 -12.24
C TRP A 352 11.22 -31.87 -12.66
N GLN A 353 10.83 -31.55 -13.90
CA GLN A 353 9.49 -31.85 -14.45
C GLN A 353 9.19 -33.36 -14.52
N SER A 354 10.22 -34.20 -14.47
CA SER A 354 10.11 -35.67 -14.43
C SER A 354 9.96 -36.21 -13.01
N GLU A 355 10.39 -35.46 -12.00
CA GLU A 355 10.31 -35.82 -10.58
C GLU A 355 9.04 -35.23 -9.93
N PHE A 356 8.64 -34.03 -10.35
CA PHE A 356 7.47 -33.28 -9.87
C PHE A 356 6.51 -32.95 -11.02
N PRO A 357 5.88 -33.96 -11.67
CA PRO A 357 5.06 -33.75 -12.85
C PRO A 357 3.76 -32.98 -12.57
N ASP A 358 3.27 -32.99 -11.33
CA ASP A 358 2.05 -32.26 -10.95
C ASP A 358 2.27 -30.77 -10.70
N ALA A 359 3.53 -30.38 -10.43
CA ALA A 359 4.00 -28.99 -10.38
C ALA A 359 4.15 -28.34 -11.75
N PHE A 360 4.19 -29.13 -12.83
CA PHE A 360 4.54 -28.66 -14.16
C PHE A 360 3.38 -27.93 -14.86
N TYR A 361 3.68 -26.73 -15.36
CA TYR A 361 2.84 -25.98 -16.28
C TYR A 361 3.70 -25.14 -17.25
N ARG A 362 3.05 -24.27 -18.03
CA ARG A 362 3.69 -23.34 -18.96
C ARG A 362 3.07 -21.96 -18.80
N TYR A 363 3.89 -20.93 -18.93
CA TYR A 363 3.45 -19.55 -19.01
C TYR A 363 2.70 -19.28 -20.33
N LEU A 364 1.98 -18.15 -20.41
CA LEU A 364 1.20 -17.76 -21.60
C LEU A 364 2.03 -17.64 -22.88
N ASN A 365 3.33 -17.33 -22.76
CA ASN A 365 4.27 -17.28 -23.89
C ASN A 365 4.64 -18.68 -24.45
N GLY A 366 4.35 -19.76 -23.69
CA GLY A 366 4.64 -21.14 -24.05
C GLY A 366 5.91 -21.74 -23.42
N ASP A 367 6.73 -20.95 -22.70
CA ASP A 367 7.91 -21.42 -22.00
C ASP A 367 7.55 -22.31 -20.79
N ILE A 368 8.54 -23.00 -20.24
CA ILE A 368 8.38 -23.82 -19.03
C ILE A 368 8.33 -22.86 -17.84
N ALA A 369 7.25 -22.95 -17.05
CA ALA A 369 7.11 -22.17 -15.82
C ALA A 369 8.04 -22.67 -14.71
N ASP A 370 8.30 -21.85 -13.70
CA ASP A 370 8.82 -22.35 -12.42
C ASP A 370 7.81 -23.35 -11.79
N PRO A 371 8.26 -24.26 -10.89
CA PRO A 371 7.36 -25.23 -10.27
C PRO A 371 6.24 -24.55 -9.50
N SER A 372 5.01 -25.02 -9.69
CA SER A 372 3.83 -24.50 -9.01
C SER A 372 4.06 -24.29 -7.51
N VAL A 373 3.73 -23.09 -7.01
CA VAL A 373 3.73 -22.81 -5.56
C VAL A 373 2.78 -23.75 -4.79
N SER A 374 1.77 -24.30 -5.49
CA SER A 374 0.81 -25.26 -4.98
C SER A 374 1.31 -26.70 -4.86
N ASP A 375 2.48 -27.06 -5.43
CA ASP A 375 2.95 -28.44 -5.42
C ASP A 375 3.59 -28.84 -4.09
N ASP A 376 2.82 -29.55 -3.27
CA ASP A 376 3.31 -29.98 -1.96
C ASP A 376 4.52 -30.94 -2.08
N ALA A 377 4.69 -31.71 -3.16
CA ALA A 377 5.82 -32.66 -3.28
C ALA A 377 7.17 -31.96 -3.53
N TYR A 378 7.22 -31.00 -4.46
CA TYR A 378 8.41 -30.17 -4.74
C TYR A 378 8.78 -29.35 -3.51
N TRP A 379 7.80 -28.71 -2.89
CA TRP A 379 8.06 -27.86 -1.73
C TRP A 379 8.36 -28.63 -0.45
N ASP A 380 7.83 -29.85 -0.25
CA ASP A 380 8.27 -30.74 0.84
C ASP A 380 9.73 -31.20 0.65
N GLU A 381 10.24 -31.31 -0.59
CA GLU A 381 11.68 -31.51 -0.86
C GLU A 381 12.48 -30.22 -0.59
N ALA A 382 11.96 -29.06 -0.96
CA ALA A 382 12.58 -27.77 -0.66
C ALA A 382 12.69 -27.52 0.86
N GLU A 383 11.64 -27.83 1.63
CA GLU A 383 11.64 -27.77 3.10
C GLU A 383 12.68 -28.73 3.68
N ARG A 384 12.73 -30.00 3.25
CA ARG A 384 13.74 -30.96 3.72
C ARG A 384 15.17 -30.55 3.33
N THR A 385 15.36 -29.91 2.18
CA THR A 385 16.66 -29.37 1.75
C THR A 385 17.08 -28.19 2.63
N LEU A 386 16.14 -27.28 2.94
CA LEU A 386 16.32 -26.16 3.86
C LEU A 386 16.66 -26.63 5.29
N GLU A 387 15.92 -27.61 5.83
CA GLU A 387 16.21 -28.19 7.15
C GLU A 387 17.63 -28.80 7.19
N SER A 388 18.03 -29.49 6.11
CA SER A 388 19.38 -30.07 6.00
C SER A 388 20.49 -29.02 5.90
N VAL A 389 20.25 -27.88 5.24
CA VAL A 389 21.25 -26.78 5.18
C VAL A 389 21.36 -26.07 6.52
N ILE A 390 20.25 -25.79 7.19
CA ILE A 390 20.27 -25.15 8.53
C ILE A 390 20.95 -26.09 9.54
N ALA A 391 20.70 -27.40 9.49
CA ALA A 391 21.41 -28.38 10.30
C ALA A 391 22.93 -28.37 10.04
N GLY A 392 23.36 -28.44 8.77
CA GLY A 392 24.79 -28.41 8.42
C GLY A 392 25.49 -27.10 8.78
N ILE A 393 24.81 -25.95 8.67
CA ILE A 393 25.29 -24.66 9.17
C ILE A 393 25.49 -24.70 10.69
N ARG A 394 24.56 -25.29 11.43
CA ARG A 394 24.63 -25.42 12.91
C ARG A 394 25.68 -26.40 13.41
N GLU A 395 26.06 -27.39 12.61
CA GLU A 395 27.17 -28.31 12.91
C GLU A 395 28.56 -27.72 12.54
N SER A 396 28.60 -26.59 11.84
CA SER A 396 29.84 -25.96 11.37
C SER A 396 30.60 -25.17 12.46
N ASP A 397 31.89 -24.92 12.22
CA ASP A 397 32.74 -24.01 13.01
C ASP A 397 32.28 -22.53 12.98
N GLN A 398 31.35 -22.18 12.07
CA GLN A 398 30.84 -20.81 11.89
C GLN A 398 29.40 -20.63 12.40
N ALA A 399 28.79 -21.66 13.01
CA ALA A 399 27.38 -21.66 13.43
C ALA A 399 26.94 -20.42 14.23
N ALA A 400 27.82 -19.88 15.09
CA ALA A 400 27.54 -18.70 15.91
C ALA A 400 27.36 -17.40 15.09
N GLN A 401 27.97 -17.29 13.91
CA GLN A 401 27.90 -16.09 13.07
C GLN A 401 26.56 -15.98 12.33
N PHE A 402 25.89 -17.11 12.07
CA PHE A 402 24.56 -17.10 11.46
C PHE A 402 23.52 -16.63 12.48
N MET A 403 22.89 -15.49 12.19
CA MET A 403 21.82 -14.89 12.99
C MET A 403 20.44 -15.33 12.49
N GLY A 404 20.30 -15.66 11.21
CA GLY A 404 19.00 -16.00 10.65
C GLY A 404 19.01 -16.36 9.16
N VAL A 405 17.82 -16.38 8.57
CA VAL A 405 17.59 -16.56 7.13
C VAL A 405 16.57 -15.53 6.63
N HIS A 406 16.66 -15.19 5.36
CA HIS A 406 15.65 -14.40 4.65
C HIS A 406 15.14 -15.18 3.44
N PHE A 407 13.84 -15.23 3.20
CA PHE A 407 13.25 -15.95 2.07
C PHE A 407 12.89 -15.03 0.91
N ASP A 408 13.52 -15.23 -0.24
CA ASP A 408 13.30 -14.45 -1.45
C ASP A 408 13.27 -15.37 -2.68
N GLN A 409 12.05 -15.69 -3.13
CA GLN A 409 11.81 -16.41 -4.37
C GLN A 409 11.26 -15.43 -5.41
N HIS A 410 12.14 -14.59 -5.97
CA HIS A 410 11.76 -13.52 -6.89
C HIS A 410 10.68 -12.60 -6.29
N GLU A 411 10.88 -12.15 -5.05
CA GLU A 411 9.94 -11.35 -4.25
C GLU A 411 8.55 -11.97 -4.02
N TRP A 412 8.38 -13.26 -4.38
CA TRP A 412 7.14 -14.06 -4.24
C TRP A 412 5.92 -13.51 -5.01
N PHE A 413 6.11 -12.76 -6.10
CA PHE A 413 5.03 -12.36 -7.01
C PHE A 413 4.85 -13.34 -8.18
N LEU A 414 3.69 -13.29 -8.84
CA LEU A 414 3.46 -13.86 -10.17
C LEU A 414 3.30 -12.72 -11.19
N ASP A 415 3.97 -12.78 -12.33
CA ASP A 415 3.89 -11.72 -13.36
C ASP A 415 2.54 -11.73 -14.11
N GLU A 416 2.12 -10.58 -14.63
CA GLU A 416 0.90 -10.46 -15.45
C GLU A 416 1.09 -11.12 -16.84
N GLU A 417 2.32 -11.11 -17.37
CA GLU A 417 2.65 -11.73 -18.66
C GLU A 417 2.70 -13.26 -18.61
N ASP A 418 2.98 -13.84 -17.43
CA ASP A 418 3.06 -15.29 -17.21
C ASP A 418 1.68 -15.96 -17.16
N GLY A 419 0.70 -15.27 -16.58
CA GLY A 419 -0.69 -15.72 -16.44
C GLY A 419 -0.94 -16.66 -15.26
N TYR A 420 -1.97 -17.50 -15.38
CA TYR A 420 -2.42 -18.39 -14.30
C TYR A 420 -1.64 -19.71 -14.25
N ASP A 421 -1.23 -20.11 -13.04
CA ASP A 421 -0.75 -21.46 -12.72
C ASP A 421 -1.84 -22.51 -12.97
N ILE A 422 -1.78 -23.13 -14.15
CA ILE A 422 -2.66 -24.21 -14.60
C ILE A 422 -2.02 -25.60 -14.45
N SER A 423 -1.20 -25.81 -13.41
CA SER A 423 -0.63 -27.12 -13.03
C SER A 423 -1.70 -28.08 -12.48
N GLN A 424 -1.35 -29.37 -12.26
CA GLN A 424 -2.28 -30.29 -11.58
C GLN A 424 -2.38 -29.97 -10.09
N ALA A 425 -1.25 -29.60 -9.47
CA ALA A 425 -1.17 -29.17 -8.08
C ALA A 425 -2.08 -27.96 -7.79
N SER A 426 -2.00 -26.90 -8.60
CA SER A 426 -2.84 -25.70 -8.46
C SER A 426 -4.33 -26.02 -8.58
N ARG A 427 -4.75 -26.86 -9.54
CA ARG A 427 -6.16 -27.31 -9.65
C ARG A 427 -6.61 -28.07 -8.40
N ALA A 428 -5.78 -28.97 -7.88
CA ALA A 428 -6.10 -29.73 -6.68
C ALA A 428 -6.21 -28.82 -5.45
N LYS A 429 -5.23 -27.92 -5.25
CA LYS A 429 -5.20 -26.96 -4.15
C LYS A 429 -6.34 -25.94 -4.20
N PHE A 430 -6.66 -25.37 -5.36
CA PHE A 430 -7.80 -24.45 -5.51
C PHE A 430 -9.11 -25.12 -5.08
N ARG A 431 -9.33 -26.40 -5.44
CA ARG A 431 -10.49 -27.18 -4.97
C ARG A 431 -10.47 -27.42 -3.45
N ARG A 432 -9.30 -27.63 -2.82
CA ARG A 432 -9.17 -27.73 -1.35
C ARG A 432 -9.48 -26.37 -0.68
N TRP A 433 -8.94 -25.28 -1.22
CA TRP A 433 -9.22 -23.91 -0.77
C TRP A 433 -10.71 -23.57 -0.85
N LEU A 434 -11.38 -23.88 -1.97
CA LEU A 434 -12.83 -23.67 -2.11
C LEU A 434 -13.62 -24.48 -1.07
N ARG A 435 -13.28 -25.75 -0.84
CA ARG A 435 -13.91 -26.56 0.22
C ARG A 435 -13.78 -25.92 1.60
N MET A 436 -12.62 -25.34 1.93
CA MET A 436 -12.43 -24.59 3.19
C MET A 436 -13.23 -23.28 3.21
N ARG A 437 -13.08 -22.43 2.18
CA ARG A 437 -13.73 -21.12 2.04
C ARG A 437 -15.26 -21.20 2.15
N TYR A 438 -15.84 -22.24 1.57
CA TYR A 438 -17.28 -22.51 1.56
C TYR A 438 -17.74 -23.53 2.61
N ARG A 439 -16.90 -23.92 3.58
CA ARG A 439 -17.24 -24.86 4.67
C ARG A 439 -17.80 -26.22 4.19
N ASN A 440 -17.36 -26.71 3.03
CA ASN A 440 -17.91 -27.83 2.26
C ASN A 440 -19.39 -27.69 1.82
N ASP A 441 -20.01 -26.51 1.96
CA ASP A 441 -21.37 -26.26 1.48
C ASP A 441 -21.38 -25.91 -0.02
N ILE A 442 -21.80 -26.88 -0.82
CA ILE A 442 -21.98 -26.73 -2.27
C ILE A 442 -23.09 -25.74 -2.64
N VAL A 443 -24.10 -25.53 -1.77
CA VAL A 443 -25.18 -24.57 -2.01
C VAL A 443 -24.65 -23.15 -1.92
N SER A 444 -23.83 -22.85 -0.90
CA SER A 444 -23.16 -21.55 -0.79
C SER A 444 -22.21 -21.27 -1.95
N LEU A 445 -21.45 -22.26 -2.43
CA LEU A 445 -20.59 -22.11 -3.62
C LEU A 445 -21.41 -21.80 -4.88
N ARG A 446 -22.42 -22.62 -5.19
CA ARG A 446 -23.33 -22.43 -6.33
C ARG A 446 -24.05 -21.07 -6.29
N ALA A 447 -24.45 -20.65 -5.09
CA ALA A 447 -25.08 -19.35 -4.88
C ALA A 447 -24.10 -18.17 -5.08
N ALA A 448 -22.87 -18.28 -4.60
CA ALA A 448 -21.87 -17.21 -4.74
C ALA A 448 -21.42 -17.03 -6.18
N TRP A 449 -21.10 -18.14 -6.89
CA TRP A 449 -20.65 -18.13 -8.29
C TRP A 449 -21.78 -17.97 -9.32
N PHE A 450 -23.04 -17.92 -8.86
CA PHE A 450 -24.27 -17.93 -9.68
C PHE A 450 -24.24 -19.00 -10.79
N ASP A 451 -23.84 -20.21 -10.39
CA ASP A 451 -23.52 -21.32 -11.28
C ASP A 451 -24.06 -22.64 -10.68
N GLY A 452 -25.14 -23.14 -11.26
CA GLY A 452 -25.75 -24.40 -10.82
C GLY A 452 -24.96 -25.66 -11.22
N GLY A 453 -23.98 -25.53 -12.12
CA GLY A 453 -23.13 -26.65 -12.58
C GLY A 453 -21.83 -26.81 -11.79
N ALA A 454 -21.48 -25.83 -10.94
CA ALA A 454 -20.32 -25.91 -10.05
C ALA A 454 -20.37 -27.15 -9.15
N GLU A 455 -19.25 -27.88 -9.02
CA GLU A 455 -18.99 -28.98 -8.08
C GLU A 455 -17.53 -28.94 -7.63
N PHE A 456 -17.26 -29.20 -6.33
CA PHE A 456 -15.89 -29.12 -5.77
C PHE A 456 -14.89 -30.08 -6.44
N ASP A 457 -15.36 -31.21 -6.98
CA ASP A 457 -14.51 -32.25 -7.58
C ASP A 457 -14.24 -32.03 -9.08
N SER A 458 -15.08 -31.24 -9.76
CA SER A 458 -14.98 -31.01 -11.22
C SER A 458 -14.48 -29.62 -11.60
N ILE A 459 -14.65 -28.61 -10.73
CA ILE A 459 -14.27 -27.21 -10.98
C ILE A 459 -12.85 -27.09 -11.53
N ALA A 460 -12.70 -26.28 -12.58
CA ALA A 460 -11.41 -25.88 -13.12
C ALA A 460 -10.99 -24.52 -12.54
N ILE A 461 -9.71 -24.21 -12.66
CA ILE A 461 -9.21 -22.83 -12.57
C ILE A 461 -9.91 -22.02 -13.68
N PRO A 462 -10.44 -20.82 -13.39
CA PRO A 462 -11.18 -20.05 -14.38
C PRO A 462 -10.26 -19.58 -15.51
N ASP A 463 -10.80 -19.41 -16.72
CA ASP A 463 -9.98 -19.01 -17.87
C ASP A 463 -9.44 -17.59 -17.70
N TYR A 464 -8.13 -17.44 -17.95
CA TYR A 464 -7.44 -16.16 -17.79
C TYR A 464 -8.02 -15.06 -18.70
N ARG A 465 -8.31 -15.39 -19.96
CA ARG A 465 -8.72 -14.42 -20.99
C ARG A 465 -10.18 -14.03 -20.86
N GLU A 466 -11.05 -14.96 -20.46
CA GLU A 466 -12.44 -14.64 -20.11
C GLU A 466 -12.52 -13.70 -18.90
N GLY A 467 -11.55 -13.77 -17.97
CA GLY A 467 -11.48 -12.90 -16.78
C GLY A 467 -11.06 -11.44 -17.03
N LEU A 468 -10.73 -11.06 -18.26
CA LEU A 468 -10.21 -9.74 -18.65
C LEU A 468 -11.27 -8.82 -19.31
N GLY A 469 -12.55 -9.18 -19.29
CA GLY A 469 -13.59 -8.39 -19.96
C GLY A 469 -14.96 -8.40 -19.27
N GLY A 470 -15.77 -7.38 -19.56
CA GLY A 470 -17.17 -7.27 -19.15
C GLY A 470 -17.45 -6.22 -18.07
N GLU A 471 -16.48 -5.88 -17.22
CA GLU A 471 -16.66 -4.95 -16.09
C GLU A 471 -15.48 -3.96 -15.99
N GLU A 472 -15.79 -2.66 -15.88
CA GLU A 472 -14.85 -1.57 -16.20
C GLU A 472 -14.05 -1.00 -15.00
N PHE A 473 -14.31 -1.47 -13.78
CA PHE A 473 -13.59 -1.04 -12.57
C PHE A 473 -13.33 -2.19 -11.58
N VAL A 474 -14.39 -2.87 -11.13
CA VAL A 474 -14.31 -4.04 -10.22
C VAL A 474 -15.34 -5.11 -10.63
N ARG A 475 -15.08 -6.36 -10.24
CA ARG A 475 -15.95 -7.50 -10.49
C ARG A 475 -17.18 -7.48 -9.58
N THR A 476 -18.33 -7.09 -10.14
CA THR A 476 -19.64 -7.01 -9.46
C THR A 476 -20.57 -8.16 -9.81
N ASP A 477 -20.45 -8.78 -11.01
CA ASP A 477 -21.23 -9.96 -11.36
C ASP A 477 -20.89 -11.13 -10.41
N ARG A 478 -21.92 -11.78 -9.88
CA ARG A 478 -21.79 -13.01 -9.09
C ARG A 478 -21.10 -14.12 -9.88
N ARG A 479 -21.23 -14.15 -11.21
CA ARG A 479 -20.43 -15.08 -12.05
C ARG A 479 -18.95 -14.75 -12.04
N ALA A 480 -18.60 -13.47 -11.90
CA ALA A 480 -17.22 -12.99 -11.84
C ALA A 480 -16.52 -13.38 -10.52
N ARG A 481 -17.28 -13.81 -9.49
CA ARG A 481 -16.76 -14.33 -8.21
C ARG A 481 -15.71 -15.43 -8.36
N ARG A 482 -15.81 -16.27 -9.41
CA ARG A 482 -14.84 -17.36 -9.66
C ARG A 482 -13.39 -16.87 -9.84
N TRP A 483 -13.19 -15.72 -10.48
CA TRP A 483 -11.87 -15.10 -10.60
C TRP A 483 -11.43 -14.45 -9.28
N VAL A 484 -12.34 -13.76 -8.56
CA VAL A 484 -12.05 -13.17 -7.25
C VAL A 484 -11.60 -14.24 -6.24
N ASP A 485 -12.29 -15.38 -6.19
CA ASP A 485 -11.91 -16.51 -5.34
C ASP A 485 -10.55 -17.12 -5.76
N TYR A 486 -10.24 -17.17 -7.06
CA TYR A 486 -8.94 -17.62 -7.55
C TYR A 486 -7.80 -16.66 -7.18
N HIS A 487 -8.01 -15.35 -7.30
CA HIS A 487 -7.04 -14.31 -6.90
C HIS A 487 -6.71 -14.37 -5.39
N LEU A 488 -7.74 -14.59 -4.56
CA LEU A 488 -7.59 -14.80 -3.12
C LEU A 488 -6.86 -16.11 -2.81
N PHE A 489 -7.19 -17.20 -3.51
CA PHE A 489 -6.49 -18.50 -3.39
C PHE A 489 -4.99 -18.37 -3.68
N VAL A 490 -4.59 -17.75 -4.79
CA VAL A 490 -3.17 -17.60 -5.17
C VAL A 490 -2.38 -16.90 -4.06
N SER A 491 -2.93 -15.81 -3.53
CA SER A 491 -2.27 -15.05 -2.46
C SER A 491 -2.26 -15.80 -1.11
N ASP A 492 -3.30 -16.60 -0.83
CA ASP A 492 -3.35 -17.46 0.35
C ASP A 492 -2.35 -18.62 0.28
N GLU A 493 -2.18 -19.25 -0.89
CA GLU A 493 -1.24 -20.35 -1.10
C GLU A 493 0.21 -19.89 -0.93
N ILE A 494 0.57 -18.75 -1.50
CA ILE A 494 1.91 -18.16 -1.34
C ILE A 494 2.19 -17.90 0.16
N VAL A 495 1.21 -17.40 0.91
CA VAL A 495 1.36 -17.20 2.37
C VAL A 495 1.33 -18.51 3.17
N GLU A 496 0.60 -19.55 2.73
CA GLU A 496 0.69 -20.90 3.30
C GLU A 496 2.13 -21.42 3.16
N ARG A 497 2.69 -21.32 1.95
CA ARG A 497 4.04 -21.79 1.60
C ARG A 497 5.13 -21.03 2.35
N ILE A 498 5.09 -19.69 2.37
CA ILE A 498 5.99 -18.86 3.18
C ILE A 498 5.86 -19.24 4.67
N THR A 499 4.65 -19.44 5.19
CA THR A 499 4.43 -19.82 6.59
C THR A 499 4.95 -21.24 6.90
N LYS A 500 5.01 -22.16 5.92
CA LYS A 500 5.72 -23.45 6.08
C LYS A 500 7.23 -23.25 6.12
N MET A 501 7.82 -22.48 5.18
CA MET A 501 9.26 -22.17 5.17
C MET A 501 9.74 -21.50 6.47
N CYS A 502 8.97 -20.53 7.00
CA CYS A 502 9.27 -19.91 8.29
C CYS A 502 9.26 -20.93 9.44
N TYR A 503 8.30 -21.88 9.44
CA TYR A 503 8.23 -22.95 10.43
C TYR A 503 9.40 -23.93 10.30
N ALA A 504 9.75 -24.37 9.10
CA ALA A 504 10.90 -25.22 8.83
C ALA A 504 12.21 -24.57 9.30
N ALA A 505 12.44 -23.28 9.02
CA ALA A 505 13.63 -22.57 9.50
C ALA A 505 13.69 -22.38 11.02
N LYS A 506 12.57 -22.05 11.67
CA LYS A 506 12.51 -22.01 13.15
C LYS A 506 12.71 -23.40 13.75
N LYS A 507 12.12 -24.45 13.18
CA LYS A 507 12.25 -25.84 13.64
C LYS A 507 13.69 -26.34 13.52
N ALA A 508 14.31 -26.20 12.34
CA ALA A 508 15.68 -26.62 12.08
C ALA A 508 16.74 -25.80 12.84
N SER A 509 16.38 -24.63 13.37
CA SER A 509 17.25 -23.81 14.25
C SER A 509 16.98 -23.95 15.75
N ASP A 510 16.05 -24.83 16.16
CA ASP A 510 15.50 -24.89 17.53
C ASP A 510 15.05 -23.51 18.05
N GLY A 511 14.49 -22.67 17.16
CA GLY A 511 14.03 -21.32 17.45
C GLY A 511 15.11 -20.24 17.51
N ASP A 512 16.40 -20.54 17.27
CA ASP A 512 17.50 -19.55 17.39
C ASP A 512 17.54 -18.50 16.26
N PHE A 513 17.15 -18.87 15.03
CA PHE A 513 17.36 -18.04 13.85
C PHE A 513 16.27 -16.97 13.67
N LEU A 514 16.68 -15.73 13.39
CA LEU A 514 15.82 -14.67 12.84
C LEU A 514 15.24 -15.11 11.48
N VAL A 515 13.97 -14.81 11.20
CA VAL A 515 13.35 -15.12 9.89
C VAL A 515 12.77 -13.87 9.22
N GLY A 516 13.21 -13.61 7.99
CA GLY A 516 12.70 -12.55 7.11
C GLY A 516 12.09 -13.07 5.79
N VAL A 517 11.36 -12.21 5.09
CA VAL A 517 10.79 -12.49 3.76
C VAL A 517 10.63 -11.21 2.93
N SER A 518 10.73 -11.30 1.61
CA SER A 518 10.27 -10.27 0.67
C SER A 518 8.84 -10.57 0.24
N TYR A 519 7.86 -9.92 0.86
CA TYR A 519 6.44 -10.11 0.54
C TYR A 519 5.58 -8.94 1.07
N GLY A 520 4.55 -8.56 0.30
CA GLY A 520 3.43 -7.72 0.80
C GLY A 520 3.19 -6.42 0.03
N TYR A 521 3.64 -6.36 -1.23
CA TYR A 521 3.70 -5.23 -2.18
C TYR A 521 2.33 -4.65 -2.58
N THR A 522 1.49 -4.36 -1.59
CA THR A 522 0.08 -3.95 -1.72
C THR A 522 -0.08 -2.59 -2.42
N PHE A 523 1.00 -1.81 -2.54
CA PHE A 523 1.01 -0.52 -3.24
C PHE A 523 1.69 -0.56 -4.64
N GLU A 524 2.25 -1.69 -5.07
CA GLU A 524 2.96 -1.78 -6.36
C GLU A 524 2.19 -2.57 -7.44
N TRP A 525 1.54 -3.68 -7.09
CA TRP A 525 0.89 -4.55 -8.07
C TRP A 525 -0.57 -4.20 -8.36
N SER A 526 -0.83 -3.76 -9.59
CA SER A 526 -2.17 -3.45 -10.10
C SER A 526 -2.99 -4.69 -10.52
N HIS A 527 -2.35 -5.84 -10.79
CA HIS A 527 -3.04 -7.06 -11.16
C HIS A 527 -3.41 -7.91 -9.93
N PRO A 528 -4.66 -8.42 -9.85
CA PRO A 528 -5.18 -9.04 -8.63
C PRO A 528 -4.62 -10.44 -8.34
N PHE A 529 -3.97 -11.09 -9.32
CA PHE A 529 -3.35 -12.41 -9.18
C PHE A 529 -1.84 -12.36 -8.90
N SER A 530 -1.29 -11.17 -8.62
CA SER A 530 0.10 -10.94 -8.23
C SER A 530 0.59 -11.75 -7.02
N GLY A 531 -0.33 -12.29 -6.20
CA GLY A 531 -0.01 -13.16 -5.07
C GLY A 531 0.18 -12.43 -3.74
N HIS A 532 0.09 -11.11 -3.70
CA HIS A 532 0.38 -10.33 -2.48
C HIS A 532 -0.83 -9.94 -1.61
N LEU A 533 -2.04 -10.40 -1.93
CA LEU A 533 -3.29 -9.96 -1.30
C LEU A 533 -3.58 -10.63 0.08
N SER A 534 -2.51 -10.95 0.83
CA SER A 534 -2.56 -11.77 2.06
C SER A 534 -1.55 -11.38 3.14
N LEU A 535 -0.99 -10.17 3.11
CA LEU A 535 -0.06 -9.67 4.13
C LEU A 535 -0.67 -9.74 5.54
N GLY A 536 -1.98 -9.53 5.68
CA GLY A 536 -2.70 -9.75 6.94
C GLY A 536 -2.50 -11.16 7.51
N LYS A 537 -2.64 -12.22 6.70
CA LYS A 537 -2.42 -13.61 7.15
C LYS A 537 -0.95 -13.89 7.48
N LEU A 538 -0.02 -13.21 6.81
CA LEU A 538 1.42 -13.38 7.00
C LEU A 538 1.94 -12.66 8.27
N LEU A 539 1.43 -11.46 8.58
CA LEU A 539 1.80 -10.73 9.81
C LEU A 539 1.44 -11.49 11.10
N ARG A 540 0.47 -12.41 11.01
CA ARG A 540 0.08 -13.37 12.08
C ARG A 540 0.90 -14.67 12.10
N CYS A 541 2.01 -14.74 11.37
CA CYS A 541 3.01 -15.80 11.48
C CYS A 541 3.93 -15.48 12.67
N ASP A 542 3.93 -16.31 13.72
CA ASP A 542 4.80 -16.08 14.90
C ASP A 542 6.26 -16.42 14.61
N GLU A 543 6.49 -17.30 13.65
CA GLU A 543 7.79 -17.69 13.13
C GLU A 543 8.46 -16.53 12.36
N LEU A 544 7.68 -15.68 11.70
CA LEU A 544 8.20 -14.48 11.02
C LEU A 544 8.63 -13.40 12.03
N ASP A 545 9.74 -12.72 11.74
CA ASP A 545 10.26 -11.62 12.55
C ASP A 545 10.27 -10.28 11.80
N TYR A 546 10.65 -10.26 10.53
CA TYR A 546 10.68 -9.05 9.71
C TYR A 546 10.27 -9.29 8.26
N ALA A 547 9.98 -8.23 7.52
CA ALA A 547 9.96 -8.27 6.05
C ALA A 547 10.85 -7.16 5.47
N ALA A 548 11.26 -7.35 4.23
CA ALA A 548 12.05 -6.37 3.50
C ALA A 548 11.53 -6.21 2.06
N GLY A 549 11.83 -5.09 1.42
CA GLY A 549 11.52 -4.92 0.00
C GLY A 549 11.88 -3.55 -0.56
N PRO A 550 12.08 -3.45 -1.89
CA PRO A 550 12.48 -2.24 -2.58
C PRO A 550 11.44 -1.12 -2.47
N SER A 551 11.93 0.11 -2.30
CA SER A 551 11.12 1.32 -2.54
C SER A 551 10.55 1.34 -3.97
N SER A 552 9.36 1.93 -4.15
CA SER A 552 8.69 2.21 -5.44
C SER A 552 9.71 2.57 -6.51
N TYR A 553 9.77 1.81 -7.61
CA TYR A 553 10.71 2.08 -8.70
C TYR A 553 10.33 3.32 -9.53
N ARG A 554 9.15 3.92 -9.31
CA ARG A 554 8.59 5.01 -10.12
C ARG A 554 9.35 6.34 -9.97
N ASP A 555 9.88 6.62 -8.78
CA ASP A 555 10.24 7.98 -8.35
C ASP A 555 11.46 8.00 -7.40
N ARG A 556 12.44 7.14 -7.67
CA ARG A 556 13.61 6.94 -6.79
C ARG A 556 14.71 8.00 -6.88
N GLU A 557 14.76 8.76 -7.97
CA GLU A 557 15.76 9.84 -8.13
C GLU A 557 15.54 10.96 -7.09
N PRO A 558 16.53 11.85 -6.86
CA PRO A 558 16.37 12.99 -5.96
C PRO A 558 15.20 13.91 -6.41
N GLY A 559 14.38 14.35 -5.46
CA GLY A 559 13.13 15.10 -5.67
C GLY A 559 11.87 14.22 -5.75
N GLY A 560 12.03 12.91 -6.01
CA GLY A 560 10.98 11.90 -5.87
C GLY A 560 10.88 11.36 -4.44
N THR A 561 9.80 10.66 -4.11
CA THR A 561 9.53 10.15 -2.75
C THR A 561 10.20 8.81 -2.47
N ALA A 562 10.36 7.95 -3.48
CA ALA A 562 10.72 6.55 -3.32
C ALA A 562 9.80 5.82 -2.32
N ALA A 563 8.49 6.01 -2.47
CA ALA A 563 7.47 5.51 -1.55
C ALA A 563 7.64 4.01 -1.22
N PHE A 564 7.46 3.63 0.05
CA PHE A 564 7.52 2.25 0.49
C PHE A 564 6.42 1.37 -0.15
N PRO A 565 6.69 0.10 -0.52
CA PRO A 565 5.76 -0.76 -1.26
C PRO A 565 4.62 -1.35 -0.43
N PHE A 566 4.69 -1.21 0.90
CA PHE A 566 3.81 -1.89 1.87
C PHE A 566 3.07 -0.89 2.77
N PRO A 567 1.95 -1.26 3.42
CA PRO A 567 1.41 -0.52 4.56
C PRO A 567 2.33 -0.70 5.79
N VAL A 568 3.44 0.04 5.83
CA VAL A 568 4.61 -0.19 6.69
C VAL A 568 4.31 -0.19 8.20
N ASP A 569 3.43 0.68 8.69
CA ASP A 569 3.12 0.76 10.12
C ASP A 569 2.33 -0.47 10.62
N SER A 570 1.75 -1.27 9.71
CA SER A 570 1.15 -2.58 10.01
C SER A 570 2.16 -3.56 10.61
N PHE A 571 3.43 -3.51 10.20
CA PHE A 571 4.48 -4.40 10.72
C PHE A 571 4.73 -4.11 12.21
N ALA A 572 4.95 -2.84 12.56
CA ALA A 572 5.24 -2.42 13.92
C ALA A 572 4.11 -2.76 14.91
N ILE A 573 2.84 -2.55 14.54
CA ILE A 573 1.68 -2.90 15.39
C ILE A 573 1.40 -4.41 15.48
N ASN A 574 2.03 -5.22 14.62
CA ASN A 574 2.08 -6.68 14.68
C ASN A 574 3.37 -7.21 15.36
N GLY A 575 4.22 -6.35 15.92
CA GLY A 575 5.47 -6.74 16.58
C GLY A 575 6.55 -7.25 15.63
N LYS A 576 6.45 -6.87 14.34
CA LYS A 576 7.41 -7.18 13.28
C LYS A 576 8.20 -5.93 12.89
N LEU A 577 9.30 -6.10 12.19
CA LEU A 577 10.09 -5.01 11.62
C LEU A 577 9.91 -4.94 10.10
N TYR A 578 9.89 -3.73 9.53
CA TYR A 578 10.04 -3.50 8.10
C TYR A 578 11.45 -2.98 7.81
N MET A 579 12.09 -3.49 6.77
CA MET A 579 13.42 -3.09 6.30
C MET A 579 13.32 -2.59 4.85
N ALA A 580 13.57 -1.29 4.63
CA ALA A 580 13.57 -0.72 3.29
C ALA A 580 14.81 -1.16 2.50
N GLU A 581 14.64 -1.67 1.29
CA GLU A 581 15.76 -2.06 0.42
C GLU A 581 16.18 -0.89 -0.49
N GLU A 582 17.46 -0.55 -0.44
CA GLU A 582 18.09 0.59 -1.12
C GLU A 582 19.19 0.10 -2.10
N ASP A 583 18.74 -0.42 -3.24
CA ASP A 583 19.54 -0.91 -4.38
C ASP A 583 19.93 0.20 -5.37
N PHE A 584 20.44 1.31 -4.83
CA PHE A 584 20.85 2.49 -5.61
C PHE A 584 22.21 2.28 -6.30
N ARG A 585 22.23 2.33 -7.63
CA ARG A 585 23.47 2.18 -8.41
C ARG A 585 24.33 3.43 -8.32
N THR A 586 25.64 3.25 -8.27
CA THR A 586 26.61 4.37 -8.31
C THR A 586 27.62 4.20 -9.45
N PRO A 587 28.23 5.29 -9.95
CA PRO A 587 29.30 5.21 -10.95
C PRO A 587 30.64 4.70 -10.38
N ILE A 588 30.74 4.44 -9.07
CA ILE A 588 32.00 4.12 -8.36
C ILE A 588 32.58 2.78 -8.85
N SER A 589 31.71 1.79 -9.08
CA SER A 589 32.03 0.48 -9.66
C SER A 589 32.78 0.53 -11.00
N GLY A 590 32.68 1.65 -11.75
CA GLY A 590 33.25 1.80 -13.09
C GLY A 590 32.62 0.91 -14.17
N ARG A 591 31.59 0.11 -13.82
CA ARG A 591 30.94 -0.86 -14.70
C ARG A 591 29.62 -0.28 -15.23
N GLU A 592 29.64 0.21 -16.47
CA GLU A 592 28.40 0.49 -17.22
C GLU A 592 27.69 -0.84 -17.55
N ASP A 593 26.95 -1.38 -16.58
CA ASP A 593 26.05 -2.50 -16.83
C ASP A 593 24.80 -1.99 -17.54
N ARG A 594 24.83 -2.02 -18.87
CA ARG A 594 23.83 -1.39 -19.76
C ARG A 594 22.51 -2.14 -19.87
N ASN A 595 22.44 -3.35 -19.33
CA ASN A 595 21.27 -4.23 -19.45
C ASN A 595 20.24 -4.05 -18.32
N LEU A 596 20.56 -3.24 -17.30
CA LEU A 596 19.74 -3.07 -16.10
C LEU A 596 19.03 -1.71 -16.11
N MET A 597 17.87 -1.66 -16.79
CA MET A 597 17.07 -0.44 -17.01
C MET A 597 16.19 0.00 -15.81
N ARG A 598 16.01 -0.85 -14.78
CA ARG A 598 15.08 -0.58 -13.65
C ARG A 598 15.68 0.31 -12.54
N ASN A 599 16.97 0.17 -12.23
CA ASN A 599 17.58 0.84 -11.07
C ASN A 599 18.17 2.21 -11.44
N PRO A 600 17.85 3.30 -10.70
CA PRO A 600 18.40 4.62 -10.96
C PRO A 600 19.91 4.67 -10.69
N LEU A 601 20.64 5.44 -11.50
CA LEU A 601 22.05 5.74 -11.28
C LEU A 601 22.20 7.05 -10.50
N MET A 602 22.64 6.95 -9.25
CA MET A 602 22.99 8.10 -8.41
C MET A 602 24.29 8.74 -8.93
N LYS A 603 24.13 9.69 -9.85
CA LYS A 603 25.21 10.34 -10.61
C LYS A 603 26.23 11.12 -9.77
N THR A 604 25.90 11.44 -8.51
CA THR A 604 26.79 12.17 -7.58
C THR A 604 26.70 11.59 -6.15
N PRO A 605 27.74 11.75 -5.32
CA PRO A 605 27.68 11.36 -3.90
C PRO A 605 26.54 12.04 -3.15
N GLN A 606 26.21 13.29 -3.47
CA GLN A 606 25.14 14.06 -2.83
C GLN A 606 23.73 13.56 -3.19
N ALA A 607 23.56 12.96 -4.38
CA ALA A 607 22.31 12.31 -4.76
C ALA A 607 22.09 11.02 -3.95
N LEU A 608 23.14 10.20 -3.82
CA LEU A 608 23.12 8.99 -3.00
C LEU A 608 22.90 9.33 -1.51
N GLU A 609 23.60 10.34 -1.01
CA GLU A 609 23.45 10.87 0.36
C GLU A 609 22.02 11.30 0.67
N SER A 610 21.40 12.06 -0.22
CA SER A 610 20.03 12.50 -0.06
C SER A 610 19.05 11.32 -0.13
N ALA A 611 19.29 10.34 -1.01
CA ALA A 611 18.49 9.13 -1.09
C ALA A 611 18.58 8.28 0.19
N HIS A 612 19.78 8.03 0.72
CA HIS A 612 19.99 7.30 1.98
C HIS A 612 19.33 8.03 3.16
N TRP A 613 19.51 9.35 3.29
CA TRP A 613 18.86 10.11 4.35
C TRP A 613 17.33 10.14 4.23
N ARG A 614 16.78 10.04 3.01
CA ARG A 614 15.33 9.93 2.76
C ARG A 614 14.80 8.58 3.26
N GLY A 615 15.46 7.47 2.90
CA GLY A 615 15.11 6.13 3.39
C GLY A 615 15.24 6.00 4.91
N VAL A 616 16.31 6.56 5.50
CA VAL A 616 16.51 6.63 6.96
C VAL A 616 15.43 7.48 7.63
N GLY A 617 15.01 8.59 7.04
CA GLY A 617 13.87 9.39 7.52
C GLY A 617 12.56 8.59 7.55
N GLY A 618 12.30 7.80 6.51
CA GLY A 618 11.18 6.85 6.48
C GLY A 618 11.29 5.78 7.57
N ALA A 619 12.46 5.17 7.72
CA ALA A 619 12.72 4.18 8.76
C ALA A 619 12.52 4.74 10.18
N LEU A 620 12.91 6.00 10.44
CA LEU A 620 12.69 6.69 11.71
C LEU A 620 11.20 6.98 11.97
N ALA A 621 10.45 7.42 10.96
CA ALA A 621 9.05 7.80 11.11
C ALA A 621 8.09 6.60 11.20
N HIS A 622 8.42 5.46 10.57
CA HIS A 622 7.57 4.27 10.43
C HIS A 622 8.13 3.04 11.16
N GLU A 623 8.95 3.23 12.21
CA GLU A 623 9.53 2.17 13.06
C GLU A 623 10.36 1.10 12.32
N GLY A 624 10.81 1.40 11.10
CA GLY A 624 11.54 0.46 10.24
C GLY A 624 13.05 0.46 10.43
N GLY A 625 13.73 -0.05 9.41
CA GLY A 625 15.17 -0.01 9.18
C GLY A 625 15.52 0.08 7.70
N VAL A 626 16.81 -0.01 7.37
CA VAL A 626 17.32 0.08 5.98
C VAL A 626 18.30 -1.05 5.63
N ILE A 627 18.29 -1.49 4.39
CA ILE A 627 19.27 -2.42 3.80
C ILE A 627 19.94 -1.69 2.64
N TRP A 628 21.23 -1.38 2.76
CA TRP A 628 22.01 -0.82 1.66
C TRP A 628 22.57 -1.96 0.81
N MET A 629 22.32 -1.91 -0.50
CA MET A 629 22.51 -3.06 -1.39
C MET A 629 23.45 -2.78 -2.55
N ASP A 630 24.48 -3.62 -2.72
CA ASP A 630 25.07 -3.88 -4.04
C ASP A 630 24.55 -5.22 -4.56
N SER A 631 23.40 -5.17 -5.23
CA SER A 631 22.71 -6.36 -5.72
C SER A 631 23.52 -7.19 -6.73
N ASN A 632 24.61 -6.64 -7.27
CA ASN A 632 25.51 -7.30 -8.21
C ASN A 632 26.89 -7.67 -7.62
N GLY A 633 27.22 -7.22 -6.40
CA GLY A 633 28.56 -7.40 -5.79
C GLY A 633 29.68 -6.79 -6.62
N SER A 634 29.49 -5.57 -7.10
CA SER A 634 30.25 -4.96 -8.20
C SER A 634 30.97 -3.65 -7.85
N GLY A 635 30.83 -3.16 -6.62
CA GLY A 635 31.43 -1.93 -6.11
C GLY A 635 30.48 -0.72 -6.13
N TRP A 636 29.18 -0.90 -5.89
CA TRP A 636 28.22 0.20 -5.80
C TRP A 636 28.44 1.03 -4.52
N LEU A 637 28.90 0.40 -3.43
CA LEU A 637 29.05 1.03 -2.11
C LEU A 637 30.52 1.08 -1.62
N ASN A 638 31.48 0.71 -2.48
CA ASN A 638 32.93 0.71 -2.21
C ASN A 638 33.49 2.15 -2.17
N SER A 639 33.21 2.87 -1.07
CA SER A 639 33.74 4.19 -0.77
C SER A 639 33.59 4.52 0.72
N PRO A 640 34.68 4.90 1.44
CA PRO A 640 34.64 5.11 2.89
C PRO A 640 33.56 6.10 3.35
N GLY A 641 33.32 7.17 2.58
CA GLY A 641 32.34 8.20 2.90
C GLY A 641 30.87 7.74 2.87
N ILE A 642 30.58 6.57 2.27
CA ILE A 642 29.26 5.94 2.36
C ILE A 642 29.10 5.30 3.75
N TRP A 643 30.11 4.55 4.19
CA TRP A 643 30.09 3.83 5.46
C TRP A 643 30.32 4.73 6.68
N GLU A 644 31.07 5.83 6.53
CA GLU A 644 31.15 6.91 7.53
C GLU A 644 29.75 7.45 7.87
N ARG A 645 28.88 7.68 6.88
CA ARG A 645 27.46 8.00 7.11
C ARG A 645 26.68 6.83 7.72
N GLY A 646 27.02 5.59 7.35
CA GLY A 646 26.45 4.37 7.94
C GLY A 646 26.60 4.32 9.47
N LYS A 647 27.73 4.79 9.99
CA LYS A 647 27.95 4.95 11.44
C LYS A 647 26.96 5.93 12.07
N GLU A 648 26.76 7.10 11.45
CA GLU A 648 25.84 8.13 11.94
C GLU A 648 24.38 7.64 11.94
N VAL A 649 23.97 6.97 10.85
CA VAL A 649 22.65 6.33 10.71
C VAL A 649 22.43 5.27 11.79
N ARG A 650 23.43 4.40 12.02
CA ARG A 650 23.39 3.39 13.09
C ARG A 650 23.22 4.02 14.47
N GLU A 651 23.97 5.08 14.78
CA GLU A 651 23.90 5.77 16.07
C GLU A 651 22.58 6.56 16.25
N LEU A 652 22.01 7.09 15.17
CA LEU A 652 20.70 7.73 15.15
C LEU A 652 19.56 6.73 15.34
N LEU A 653 19.60 5.59 14.64
CA LEU A 653 18.64 4.48 14.80
C LEU A 653 18.71 3.86 16.21
N ALA A 654 19.90 3.78 16.81
CA ALA A 654 20.04 3.42 18.22
C ALA A 654 19.42 4.49 19.15
N ARG A 655 19.61 5.78 18.86
CA ARG A 655 19.01 6.91 19.60
C ARG A 655 17.48 6.99 19.47
N ARG A 656 16.85 6.36 18.48
CA ARG A 656 15.38 6.15 18.45
C ARG A 656 14.88 5.49 19.75
N LEU A 657 15.66 4.59 20.34
CA LEU A 657 15.34 3.90 21.61
C LEU A 657 15.32 4.81 22.86
N ALA A 658 15.69 6.09 22.72
CA ALA A 658 15.53 7.12 23.76
C ALA A 658 14.29 8.01 23.55
N SER A 659 13.51 7.77 22.49
CA SER A 659 12.30 8.53 22.16
C SER A 659 11.03 7.87 22.74
N GLY A 660 9.88 8.52 22.54
CA GLY A 660 8.57 7.94 22.85
C GLY A 660 8.07 7.05 21.71
N LYS A 661 7.12 6.16 22.02
CA LYS A 661 6.45 5.36 20.97
C LYS A 661 5.74 6.28 19.96
N PRO A 662 5.98 6.12 18.66
CA PRO A 662 5.35 6.96 17.63
C PRO A 662 3.82 6.90 17.63
N SER A 663 3.20 7.99 17.19
CA SER A 663 1.75 8.21 17.28
C SER A 663 1.27 9.12 16.13
N PRO A 664 1.02 8.57 14.93
CA PRO A 664 0.64 9.36 13.76
C PRO A 664 -0.72 10.03 13.93
N ASP A 665 -0.86 11.25 13.41
CA ASP A 665 -2.10 12.03 13.46
C ASP A 665 -3.15 11.54 12.45
N VAL A 666 -2.70 10.90 11.37
CA VAL A 666 -3.51 10.40 10.26
C VAL A 666 -3.30 8.90 10.06
N ALA A 667 -4.38 8.14 9.92
CA ALA A 667 -4.36 6.75 9.49
C ALA A 667 -4.77 6.65 8.01
N PHE A 668 -3.91 6.04 7.19
CA PHE A 668 -4.23 5.62 5.83
C PHE A 668 -4.55 4.13 5.82
N PHE A 669 -5.70 3.75 5.27
CA PHE A 669 -6.16 2.36 5.19
C PHE A 669 -6.24 1.85 3.75
N ILE A 670 -5.53 0.75 3.49
CA ILE A 670 -5.71 -0.10 2.30
C ILE A 670 -6.28 -1.45 2.71
N ASP A 671 -7.22 -1.99 1.94
CA ASP A 671 -7.68 -3.37 2.07
C ASP A 671 -7.09 -4.24 0.96
N GLU A 672 -6.19 -5.15 1.33
CA GLU A 672 -5.55 -6.10 0.40
C GLU A 672 -6.59 -7.00 -0.30
N ARG A 673 -7.63 -7.43 0.43
CA ARG A 673 -8.65 -8.37 -0.07
C ARG A 673 -9.56 -7.73 -1.11
N SER A 674 -9.88 -6.44 -0.95
CA SER A 674 -10.66 -5.66 -1.92
C SER A 674 -9.97 -5.55 -3.29
N LEU A 675 -8.63 -5.66 -3.38
CA LEU A 675 -7.93 -5.67 -4.66
C LEU A 675 -8.25 -6.90 -5.52
N ALA A 676 -8.66 -8.03 -4.94
CA ALA A 676 -8.99 -9.25 -5.68
C ALA A 676 -10.17 -9.06 -6.68
N TYR A 677 -10.99 -8.04 -6.45
CA TYR A 677 -12.12 -7.66 -7.30
C TYR A 677 -11.70 -6.79 -8.51
N LEU A 678 -10.53 -6.12 -8.47
CA LEU A 678 -10.12 -5.09 -9.43
C LEU A 678 -10.03 -5.59 -10.88
N THR A 679 -10.59 -4.83 -11.83
CA THR A 679 -10.43 -5.07 -13.28
C THR A 679 -9.61 -3.99 -13.99
N ASP A 680 -9.65 -2.74 -13.53
CA ASP A 680 -8.93 -1.63 -14.18
C ASP A 680 -7.62 -1.27 -13.46
N PRO A 681 -6.44 -1.53 -14.04
CA PRO A 681 -5.16 -1.16 -13.44
C PRO A 681 -4.97 0.37 -13.30
N ARG A 682 -5.69 1.19 -14.08
CA ARG A 682 -5.66 2.66 -13.93
C ARG A 682 -6.27 3.08 -12.60
N ALA A 683 -7.29 2.37 -12.12
CA ALA A 683 -7.90 2.64 -10.83
C ALA A 683 -6.93 2.35 -9.66
N PHE A 684 -6.02 1.37 -9.80
CA PHE A 684 -4.94 1.16 -8.83
C PHE A 684 -3.96 2.33 -8.80
N GLU A 685 -3.49 2.77 -9.97
CA GLU A 685 -2.59 3.92 -10.06
C GLU A 685 -3.22 5.18 -9.44
N ILE A 686 -4.45 5.51 -9.81
CA ILE A 686 -5.12 6.74 -9.38
C ILE A 686 -5.57 6.67 -7.90
N LEU A 687 -6.23 5.59 -7.46
CA LEU A 687 -6.79 5.51 -6.11
C LEU A 687 -5.76 5.13 -5.04
N ILE A 688 -4.65 4.50 -5.39
CA ILE A 688 -3.68 3.98 -4.40
C ILE A 688 -2.32 4.66 -4.57
N GLN A 689 -1.69 4.57 -5.75
CA GLN A 689 -0.33 5.11 -5.92
C GLN A 689 -0.30 6.65 -5.88
N GLN A 690 -1.19 7.33 -6.60
CA GLN A 690 -1.26 8.80 -6.60
C GLN A 690 -1.78 9.35 -5.26
N VAL A 691 -2.62 8.62 -4.53
CA VAL A 691 -3.07 9.03 -3.18
C VAL A 691 -1.95 8.88 -2.15
N ARG A 692 -1.17 7.79 -2.21
CA ARG A 692 0.05 7.60 -1.41
C ARG A 692 1.04 8.75 -1.64
N GLU A 693 1.30 9.10 -2.91
CA GLU A 693 2.16 10.23 -3.30
C GLU A 693 1.64 11.57 -2.74
N ALA A 694 0.36 11.86 -2.92
CA ALA A 694 -0.26 13.10 -2.44
C ALA A 694 -0.27 13.21 -0.89
N LEU A 695 -0.32 12.08 -0.18
CA LEU A 695 -0.20 12.04 1.29
C LEU A 695 1.24 12.19 1.77
N LEU A 696 2.21 11.53 1.14
CA LEU A 696 3.63 11.70 1.45
C LEU A 696 4.10 13.16 1.24
N ARG A 697 3.47 13.86 0.27
CA ARG A 697 3.67 15.30 0.00
C ARG A 697 2.76 16.25 0.77
N SER A 698 1.84 15.72 1.59
CA SER A 698 0.91 16.56 2.35
C SER A 698 1.59 17.37 3.45
N GLY A 699 2.73 16.90 3.97
CA GLY A 699 3.36 17.49 5.14
C GLY A 699 2.70 17.08 6.46
N LEU A 700 2.06 15.92 6.51
CA LEU A 700 1.35 15.39 7.69
C LEU A 700 2.13 14.23 8.35
N SER A 701 1.81 13.93 9.61
CA SER A 701 2.22 12.68 10.26
C SER A 701 1.19 11.58 9.92
N VAL A 702 1.54 10.69 8.98
CA VAL A 702 0.65 9.66 8.43
C VAL A 702 1.21 8.26 8.73
N GLY A 703 0.39 7.38 9.28
CA GLY A 703 0.67 5.94 9.40
C GLY A 703 -0.12 5.13 8.37
N PHE A 704 0.50 4.11 7.79
CA PHE A 704 -0.03 3.33 6.67
C PHE A 704 -0.37 1.90 7.13
N PHE A 705 -1.65 1.57 7.14
CA PHE A 705 -2.21 0.40 7.79
C PHE A 705 -3.05 -0.47 6.85
N LEU A 706 -3.05 -1.78 7.08
CA LEU A 706 -4.10 -2.66 6.57
C LEU A 706 -5.43 -2.34 7.25
N LEU A 707 -6.52 -2.26 6.47
CA LEU A 707 -7.88 -2.05 6.98
C LEU A 707 -8.27 -3.13 8.01
N SER A 708 -7.76 -4.36 7.86
CA SER A 708 -8.01 -5.44 8.82
C SER A 708 -7.43 -5.17 10.22
N ASP A 709 -6.33 -4.43 10.34
CA ASP A 709 -5.69 -4.18 11.64
C ASP A 709 -6.55 -3.28 12.55
N LEU A 710 -7.42 -2.45 11.97
CA LEU A 710 -8.44 -1.71 12.72
C LEU A 710 -9.39 -2.63 13.49
N ALA A 711 -9.71 -3.82 12.96
CA ALA A 711 -10.57 -4.80 13.59
C ALA A 711 -9.83 -5.79 14.48
N HIS A 712 -8.62 -6.20 14.09
CA HIS A 712 -7.91 -7.30 14.75
C HIS A 712 -6.80 -6.89 15.71
N ARG A 713 -6.35 -5.63 15.73
CA ARG A 713 -5.46 -5.17 16.80
C ARG A 713 -6.22 -4.89 18.08
N LYS A 714 -5.72 -5.37 19.21
CA LYS A 714 -6.22 -5.01 20.55
C LYS A 714 -5.98 -3.52 20.81
N ASN A 715 -4.75 -3.07 20.58
CA ASN A 715 -4.29 -1.70 20.65
C ASN A 715 -4.01 -1.20 19.22
N PHE A 716 -4.80 -0.24 18.74
CA PHE A 716 -4.60 0.46 17.46
C PHE A 716 -4.34 1.96 17.75
N PRO A 717 -3.49 2.68 16.97
CA PRO A 717 -3.22 4.10 17.20
C PRO A 717 -4.48 4.99 17.18
N GLU A 718 -4.56 5.94 18.11
CA GLU A 718 -5.70 6.88 18.19
C GLU A 718 -5.47 8.11 17.28
N CYS A 719 -5.55 7.90 15.97
CA CYS A 719 -5.46 8.95 14.95
C CYS A 719 -6.70 9.87 14.95
N LYS A 720 -6.57 11.06 14.35
CA LYS A 720 -7.64 12.08 14.20
C LYS A 720 -8.38 11.92 12.86
N LEU A 721 -7.62 11.83 11.78
CA LEU A 721 -8.09 11.65 10.40
C LEU A 721 -7.85 10.20 9.95
N HIS A 722 -8.84 9.63 9.26
CA HIS A 722 -8.81 8.26 8.76
C HIS A 722 -9.18 8.29 7.27
N ILE A 723 -8.34 7.71 6.40
CA ILE A 723 -8.47 7.78 4.95
C ILE A 723 -8.67 6.37 4.40
N PHE A 724 -9.71 6.18 3.61
CA PHE A 724 -10.07 4.90 3.00
C PHE A 724 -10.06 5.04 1.48
N VAL A 725 -9.17 4.31 0.80
CA VAL A 725 -9.00 4.40 -0.67
C VAL A 725 -9.67 3.28 -1.47
N ASN A 726 -9.72 2.08 -0.91
CA ASN A 726 -10.24 0.89 -1.61
C ASN A 726 -11.06 -0.02 -0.67
N ALA A 727 -11.79 0.56 0.29
CA ALA A 727 -12.57 -0.18 1.29
C ALA A 727 -13.87 -0.75 0.70
N TRP A 728 -13.75 -1.57 -0.35
CA TRP A 728 -14.86 -2.07 -1.16
C TRP A 728 -15.54 -3.28 -0.52
N ASP A 729 -14.80 -4.25 0.03
CA ASP A 729 -15.35 -5.41 0.76
C ASP A 729 -15.38 -5.16 2.28
N MET A 730 -16.55 -4.75 2.76
CA MET A 730 -16.77 -4.25 4.12
C MET A 730 -17.21 -5.36 5.08
N ARG A 731 -16.25 -6.18 5.48
CA ARG A 731 -16.46 -7.35 6.35
C ARG A 731 -17.06 -6.97 7.73
N PRO A 732 -17.95 -7.79 8.33
CA PRO A 732 -18.68 -7.47 9.57
C PRO A 732 -17.84 -6.99 10.76
N GLU A 733 -16.64 -7.54 10.97
CA GLU A 733 -15.68 -7.15 12.01
C GLU A 733 -15.06 -5.78 11.74
N VAL A 734 -14.79 -5.44 10.47
CA VAL A 734 -14.31 -4.12 10.05
C VAL A 734 -15.44 -3.08 10.21
N ARG A 735 -16.66 -3.38 9.76
CA ARG A 735 -17.87 -2.57 10.03
C ARG A 735 -18.02 -2.28 11.53
N SER A 736 -17.92 -3.32 12.35
CA SER A 736 -18.05 -3.22 13.81
C SER A 736 -16.93 -2.37 14.43
N ALA A 737 -15.69 -2.54 13.97
CA ALA A 737 -14.56 -1.76 14.45
C ALA A 737 -14.65 -0.28 14.05
N ILE A 738 -15.11 0.05 12.84
CA ILE A 738 -15.32 1.44 12.40
C ILE A 738 -16.39 2.11 13.27
N LYS A 739 -17.57 1.47 13.45
CA LYS A 739 -18.63 1.96 14.35
C LYS A 739 -18.13 2.17 15.78
N GLN A 740 -17.41 1.20 16.35
CA GLN A 740 -17.01 1.23 17.76
C GLN A 740 -15.78 2.11 18.06
N ARG A 741 -14.83 2.25 17.11
CA ARG A 741 -13.52 2.91 17.33
C ARG A 741 -13.41 4.27 16.64
N LEU A 742 -14.05 4.47 15.49
CA LEU A 742 -13.83 5.61 14.61
C LEU A 742 -15.00 6.59 14.52
N GLN A 743 -16.26 6.11 14.52
CA GLN A 743 -17.47 6.96 14.49
C GLN A 743 -17.73 7.68 15.84
N ARG A 744 -16.71 8.34 16.40
CA ARG A 744 -16.71 8.91 17.75
C ARG A 744 -15.60 9.96 17.97
N ASN A 745 -15.65 10.64 19.12
CA ASN A 745 -14.59 11.49 19.67
C ASN A 745 -14.09 12.63 18.74
N GLY A 746 -14.94 13.10 17.82
CA GLY A 746 -14.64 14.17 16.87
C GLY A 746 -13.88 13.72 15.62
N LYS A 747 -13.54 12.44 15.47
CA LYS A 747 -12.72 11.90 14.37
C LYS A 747 -13.30 12.21 12.98
N THR A 748 -12.41 12.32 11.98
CA THR A 748 -12.78 12.48 10.57
C THR A 748 -12.52 11.19 9.80
N LEU A 749 -13.50 10.74 9.03
CA LEU A 749 -13.42 9.58 8.13
C LEU A 749 -13.60 10.10 6.68
N PHE A 750 -12.56 9.99 5.86
CA PHE A 750 -12.54 10.40 4.46
C PHE A 750 -12.60 9.18 3.54
N TRP A 751 -13.61 9.14 2.69
CA TRP A 751 -13.92 8.07 1.75
C TRP A 751 -13.68 8.56 0.32
N LEU A 752 -12.71 7.97 -0.37
CA LEU A 752 -12.40 8.28 -1.76
C LEU A 752 -13.14 7.33 -2.71
N TYR A 753 -13.72 7.90 -3.76
CA TYR A 753 -14.41 7.24 -4.88
C TYR A 753 -15.64 6.41 -4.48
N THR A 754 -15.47 5.32 -3.73
CA THR A 754 -16.56 4.48 -3.20
C THR A 754 -16.09 3.56 -2.07
N ALA A 755 -17.02 3.05 -1.28
CA ALA A 755 -16.78 2.11 -0.19
C ALA A 755 -17.99 1.16 -0.03
N GLY A 756 -17.79 0.01 0.62
CA GLY A 756 -18.87 -0.92 0.97
C GLY A 756 -19.68 -1.47 -0.21
N LEU A 757 -19.06 -1.57 -1.40
CA LEU A 757 -19.65 -2.23 -2.57
C LEU A 757 -20.04 -3.68 -2.26
N PHE A 758 -19.22 -4.37 -1.47
CA PHE A 758 -19.39 -5.77 -1.13
C PHE A 758 -19.43 -6.01 0.38
N GLU A 759 -20.09 -7.08 0.77
CA GLU A 759 -19.91 -7.71 2.08
C GLU A 759 -19.76 -9.22 1.87
N ALA A 760 -18.57 -9.75 2.18
CA ALA A 760 -18.23 -11.17 2.05
C ALA A 760 -18.49 -11.75 0.64
N GLY A 761 -18.29 -10.92 -0.40
CA GLY A 761 -18.44 -11.31 -1.81
C GLY A 761 -19.84 -11.23 -2.41
N ARG A 762 -20.78 -10.54 -1.74
CA ARG A 762 -22.10 -10.17 -2.27
C ARG A 762 -22.19 -8.64 -2.36
N ASP A 763 -22.91 -8.10 -3.36
CA ASP A 763 -23.26 -6.68 -3.37
C ASP A 763 -23.95 -6.28 -2.05
N SER A 764 -23.49 -5.18 -1.47
CA SER A 764 -23.97 -4.66 -0.20
C SER A 764 -23.97 -3.12 -0.15
N LEU A 765 -23.96 -2.44 -1.30
CA LEU A 765 -23.88 -0.98 -1.37
C LEU A 765 -25.03 -0.28 -0.64
N GLU A 766 -26.21 -0.90 -0.55
CA GLU A 766 -27.35 -0.37 0.21
C GLU A 766 -27.04 -0.18 1.71
N ARG A 767 -26.14 -1.00 2.28
CA ARG A 767 -25.72 -0.94 3.69
C ARG A 767 -24.52 -0.02 3.94
N VAL A 768 -23.93 0.59 2.91
CA VAL A 768 -22.74 1.46 3.03
C VAL A 768 -22.89 2.55 4.09
N ARG A 769 -24.10 3.12 4.21
CA ARG A 769 -24.48 4.17 5.16
C ARG A 769 -24.14 3.82 6.60
N GLU A 770 -24.21 2.54 6.98
CA GLU A 770 -23.88 2.08 8.33
C GLU A 770 -22.43 2.38 8.74
N VAL A 771 -21.52 2.44 7.76
CA VAL A 771 -20.08 2.56 7.97
C VAL A 771 -19.58 3.94 7.59
N THR A 772 -20.06 4.49 6.47
CA THR A 772 -19.70 5.83 6.00
C THR A 772 -20.48 6.94 6.69
N GLY A 773 -21.71 6.68 7.16
CA GLY A 773 -22.68 7.72 7.54
C GLY A 773 -23.33 8.43 6.35
N ILE A 774 -22.99 8.04 5.12
CA ILE A 774 -23.42 8.67 3.86
C ILE A 774 -23.91 7.56 2.92
N ALA A 775 -25.19 7.58 2.53
CA ALA A 775 -25.71 6.63 1.55
C ALA A 775 -25.14 6.94 0.16
N LEU A 776 -24.57 5.94 -0.52
CA LEU A 776 -24.00 6.06 -1.87
C LEU A 776 -24.81 5.26 -2.88
N ARG A 777 -24.80 5.68 -4.14
CA ARG A 777 -25.32 4.92 -5.29
C ARG A 777 -24.43 5.14 -6.53
N PRO A 778 -24.36 4.20 -7.47
CA PRO A 778 -23.73 4.46 -8.76
C PRO A 778 -24.50 5.57 -9.50
N GLN A 779 -23.79 6.38 -10.29
CA GLN A 779 -24.43 7.28 -11.25
C GLN A 779 -25.29 6.49 -12.26
N PRO A 780 -26.28 7.13 -12.93
CA PRO A 780 -26.97 6.51 -14.05
C PRO A 780 -26.00 6.05 -15.15
N PHE A 781 -26.35 4.99 -15.85
CA PHE A 781 -25.49 4.35 -16.84
C PHE A 781 -25.01 5.32 -17.94
N ASN A 782 -23.71 5.30 -18.26
CA ASN A 782 -23.06 6.16 -19.26
C ASN A 782 -23.18 7.68 -18.94
N CYS A 783 -23.38 8.07 -17.69
CA CYS A 783 -23.16 9.45 -17.24
C CYS A 783 -21.67 9.68 -16.94
N LYS A 784 -21.12 10.79 -17.42
CA LYS A 784 -19.70 11.09 -17.23
C LYS A 784 -19.37 11.45 -15.78
N SER A 785 -18.12 11.16 -15.45
CA SER A 785 -17.38 11.74 -14.34
C SER A 785 -17.26 13.28 -14.47
N GLY A 786 -16.66 13.92 -13.47
CA GLY A 786 -16.35 15.35 -13.47
C GLY A 786 -17.23 16.19 -12.53
N THR A 787 -16.61 16.85 -11.56
CA THR A 787 -17.25 17.61 -10.48
C THR A 787 -17.20 19.12 -10.70
N THR A 788 -18.35 19.76 -10.60
CA THR A 788 -18.49 21.21 -10.42
C THR A 788 -18.62 21.53 -8.93
N LEU A 789 -17.69 22.31 -8.38
CA LEU A 789 -17.67 22.74 -6.98
C LEU A 789 -18.65 23.90 -6.76
N LEU A 790 -19.58 23.72 -5.82
CA LEU A 790 -20.61 24.69 -5.49
C LEU A 790 -20.05 25.90 -4.72
N ASN A 791 -18.96 25.70 -3.97
CA ASN A 791 -18.34 26.75 -3.16
C ASN A 791 -16.80 26.64 -3.15
N THR A 792 -16.15 27.16 -4.19
CA THR A 792 -14.68 27.26 -4.31
C THR A 792 -13.98 28.15 -3.26
N ARG A 793 -14.72 28.65 -2.25
CA ARG A 793 -14.19 29.36 -1.07
C ARG A 793 -14.35 28.57 0.24
N GLU A 794 -15.01 27.41 0.20
CA GLU A 794 -14.93 26.48 1.30
C GLU A 794 -13.52 25.86 1.33
N GLU A 795 -13.05 25.52 2.52
CA GLU A 795 -11.65 25.20 2.76
C GLU A 795 -11.17 23.98 1.98
N LEU A 796 -11.88 22.84 2.07
CA LEU A 796 -11.54 21.63 1.33
C LEU A 796 -11.65 21.86 -0.19
N SER A 797 -12.73 22.53 -0.60
CA SER A 797 -13.04 22.86 -1.99
C SER A 797 -12.00 23.78 -2.63
N SER A 798 -11.32 24.62 -1.83
CA SER A 798 -10.29 25.54 -2.31
C SER A 798 -8.96 24.87 -2.66
N GLN A 799 -8.78 23.59 -2.31
CA GLN A 799 -7.55 22.82 -2.50
C GLN A 799 -7.58 21.92 -3.75
N LEU A 800 -8.66 21.98 -4.53
CA LEU A 800 -8.91 21.16 -5.71
C LEU A 800 -9.10 22.08 -6.93
N ASP A 801 -8.40 21.82 -8.03
CA ASP A 801 -8.55 22.66 -9.22
C ASP A 801 -9.87 22.38 -9.93
N GLN A 802 -10.67 23.44 -10.10
CA GLN A 802 -11.99 23.31 -10.72
C GLN A 802 -11.92 22.94 -12.21
N SER A 803 -10.88 23.34 -12.94
CA SER A 803 -10.75 23.00 -14.36
C SER A 803 -10.34 21.54 -14.56
N GLU A 804 -9.56 20.97 -13.65
CA GLU A 804 -9.22 19.54 -13.63
C GLU A 804 -10.43 18.71 -13.17
N LEU A 805 -11.04 19.05 -12.03
CA LEU A 805 -12.23 18.35 -11.53
C LEU A 805 -13.41 18.40 -12.52
N ALA A 806 -13.59 19.48 -13.29
CA ALA A 806 -14.66 19.56 -14.29
C ALA A 806 -14.38 18.80 -15.59
N GLN A 807 -13.14 18.38 -15.86
CA GLN A 807 -12.82 17.46 -16.97
C GLN A 807 -13.24 16.02 -16.62
N GLY A 808 -13.00 15.62 -15.37
CA GLY A 808 -13.49 14.39 -14.77
C GLY A 808 -12.56 13.18 -14.85
N GLY A 809 -12.81 12.25 -13.93
CA GLY A 809 -12.05 11.02 -13.76
C GLY A 809 -12.10 10.07 -14.95
N GLN A 810 -11.07 9.25 -15.08
CA GLN A 810 -10.90 8.29 -16.17
C GLN A 810 -11.59 6.93 -15.89
N LEU A 811 -12.35 6.84 -14.79
CA LEU A 811 -12.89 5.61 -14.21
C LEU A 811 -14.43 5.62 -14.28
N GLU A 812 -15.02 4.50 -14.68
CA GLU A 812 -16.47 4.28 -14.70
C GLU A 812 -16.79 2.91 -14.07
N PRO A 813 -17.93 2.73 -13.37
CA PRO A 813 -18.93 3.75 -13.03
C PRO A 813 -18.48 4.62 -11.84
N SER A 814 -18.88 5.89 -11.86
CA SER A 814 -18.71 6.84 -10.73
C SER A 814 -19.89 6.76 -9.74
N TYR A 815 -19.70 7.24 -8.50
CA TYR A 815 -20.65 7.06 -7.40
C TYR A 815 -21.05 8.41 -6.77
N PHE A 816 -22.35 8.63 -6.56
CA PHE A 816 -22.88 9.84 -5.93
C PHE A 816 -23.42 9.57 -4.52
N ALA A 817 -23.39 10.60 -3.68
CA ALA A 817 -23.96 10.57 -2.34
C ALA A 817 -25.41 11.08 -2.34
N ILE A 818 -26.26 10.46 -1.53
CA ILE A 818 -27.62 10.94 -1.25
C ILE A 818 -27.53 11.91 -0.05
N PRO A 819 -27.79 13.22 -0.24
CA PRO A 819 -27.65 14.20 0.81
C PRO A 819 -28.91 14.26 1.67
N GLU A 820 -28.79 13.86 2.93
CA GLU A 820 -29.80 14.12 3.96
C GLU A 820 -29.33 15.31 4.79
N ASP A 821 -28.72 15.09 5.96
CA ASP A 821 -28.15 16.14 6.81
C ASP A 821 -26.66 16.41 6.51
N SER A 822 -26.35 16.69 5.24
CA SER A 822 -24.97 16.83 4.75
C SER A 822 -24.72 18.08 3.90
N MET A 823 -23.54 18.68 4.03
CA MET A 823 -23.09 19.81 3.23
C MET A 823 -22.53 19.31 1.89
N VAL A 824 -23.24 19.57 0.79
CA VAL A 824 -22.72 19.35 -0.57
C VAL A 824 -21.71 20.45 -0.91
N LEU A 825 -20.52 20.04 -1.34
CA LEU A 825 -19.43 20.89 -1.81
C LEU A 825 -19.26 20.84 -3.33
N GLY A 826 -19.65 19.74 -3.96
CA GLY A 826 -19.59 19.56 -5.41
C GLY A 826 -20.63 18.57 -5.92
N GLU A 827 -21.05 18.79 -7.16
CA GLU A 827 -22.01 17.99 -7.91
C GLU A 827 -21.38 17.52 -9.23
N TYR A 828 -21.74 16.33 -9.71
CA TYR A 828 -21.34 15.85 -11.03
C TYR A 828 -21.91 16.77 -12.12
N THR A 829 -21.06 17.16 -13.06
CA THR A 829 -21.29 18.27 -13.99
C THR A 829 -22.36 17.95 -15.04
N GLU A 830 -22.55 16.68 -15.38
CA GLU A 830 -23.61 16.23 -16.28
C GLU A 830 -24.96 15.99 -15.57
N THR A 831 -24.93 15.43 -14.36
CA THR A 831 -26.14 14.90 -13.69
C THR A 831 -26.71 15.79 -12.58
N GLY A 832 -25.90 16.70 -12.02
CA GLY A 832 -26.24 17.47 -10.82
C GLY A 832 -26.29 16.62 -9.53
N LEU A 833 -25.77 15.39 -9.56
CA LEU A 833 -25.78 14.49 -8.40
C LEU A 833 -24.58 14.77 -7.47
N PRO A 834 -24.73 14.82 -6.14
CA PRO A 834 -23.64 15.18 -5.22
C PRO A 834 -22.44 14.23 -5.29
N SER A 835 -21.29 14.79 -5.68
CA SER A 835 -20.02 14.07 -5.83
C SER A 835 -19.03 14.38 -4.71
N PHE A 836 -19.14 15.54 -4.06
CA PHE A 836 -18.29 15.92 -2.91
C PHE A 836 -19.17 16.39 -1.75
N VAL A 837 -19.14 15.67 -0.63
CA VAL A 837 -20.10 15.83 0.48
C VAL A 837 -19.40 15.71 1.84
N VAL A 838 -19.82 16.56 2.79
CA VAL A 838 -19.37 16.53 4.19
C VAL A 838 -20.58 16.37 5.13
N ALA A 839 -20.70 15.21 5.78
CA ALA A 839 -21.71 14.94 6.81
C ALA A 839 -21.09 15.10 8.20
N ARG A 840 -21.73 15.88 9.08
CA ARG A 840 -21.22 16.16 10.45
C ARG A 840 -22.19 15.64 11.50
N VAL A 841 -21.92 14.44 12.02
CA VAL A 841 -22.68 13.85 13.12
C VAL A 841 -22.38 14.63 14.39
N THR A 842 -23.31 15.50 14.77
CA THR A 842 -23.15 16.46 15.89
C THR A 842 -24.17 16.26 17.02
N GLU A 843 -25.17 15.41 16.78
CA GLU A 843 -26.12 14.96 17.79
C GLU A 843 -25.43 14.10 18.87
N GLY A 844 -26.13 13.83 19.97
CA GLY A 844 -25.57 13.07 21.09
C GLY A 844 -24.53 13.82 21.95
N ALA A 845 -23.82 13.05 22.76
CA ALA A 845 -22.73 13.50 23.61
C ALA A 845 -21.49 13.91 22.79
N PRO A 846 -20.58 14.75 23.33
CA PRO A 846 -19.35 15.12 22.61
C PRO A 846 -18.48 13.94 22.16
N SER A 847 -18.56 12.80 22.86
CA SER A 847 -17.91 11.53 22.50
C SER A 847 -18.57 10.81 21.31
N GLU A 848 -19.83 11.09 20.99
CA GLU A 848 -20.60 10.44 19.93
C GLU A 848 -20.51 11.21 18.59
N ARG A 849 -19.82 12.36 18.59
CA ARG A 849 -19.63 13.21 17.42
C ARG A 849 -18.51 12.73 16.53
N TRP A 850 -18.66 12.92 15.22
CA TRP A 850 -17.63 12.65 14.21
C TRP A 850 -18.00 13.32 12.87
N THR A 851 -17.06 13.35 11.93
CA THR A 851 -17.28 13.87 10.57
C THR A 851 -17.02 12.79 9.54
N SER A 852 -17.92 12.63 8.57
CA SER A 852 -17.65 11.91 7.34
C SER A 852 -17.46 12.88 6.18
N VAL A 853 -16.51 12.56 5.31
CA VAL A 853 -16.29 13.24 4.03
C VAL A 853 -16.27 12.19 2.93
N PHE A 854 -17.06 12.39 1.89
CA PHE A 854 -17.08 11.56 0.69
C PHE A 854 -16.69 12.39 -0.53
N LEU A 855 -15.73 11.90 -1.31
CA LEU A 855 -15.35 12.48 -2.60
C LEU A 855 -15.41 11.38 -3.67
N GLY A 856 -16.49 11.37 -4.46
CA GLY A 856 -16.77 10.39 -5.51
C GLY A 856 -15.94 10.55 -6.79
N GLU A 857 -15.12 11.59 -6.90
CA GLU A 857 -14.11 11.69 -7.96
C GLU A 857 -12.74 11.22 -7.46
N PRO A 858 -11.96 10.49 -8.29
CA PRO A 858 -10.68 9.90 -7.88
C PRO A 858 -9.54 10.94 -7.93
N MET A 859 -9.79 12.19 -7.51
CA MET A 859 -8.86 13.31 -7.65
C MET A 859 -8.56 13.95 -6.30
N VAL A 860 -7.32 13.83 -5.84
CA VAL A 860 -6.87 14.36 -4.54
C VAL A 860 -5.65 15.25 -4.70
N SER A 861 -5.39 16.12 -3.71
CA SER A 861 -4.19 16.95 -3.67
C SER A 861 -3.56 16.92 -2.27
N PRO A 862 -2.24 17.19 -2.15
CA PRO A 862 -1.60 17.43 -0.85
C PRO A 862 -2.30 18.52 -0.02
N GLY A 863 -2.90 19.51 -0.69
CA GLY A 863 -3.69 20.57 -0.07
C GLY A 863 -4.98 20.05 0.57
N LEU A 864 -5.72 19.17 -0.12
CA LEU A 864 -6.95 18.57 0.40
C LEU A 864 -6.68 17.84 1.72
N PHE A 865 -5.60 17.06 1.79
CA PHE A 865 -5.21 16.36 3.02
C PHE A 865 -4.81 17.32 4.14
N ARG A 866 -4.08 18.39 3.85
CA ARG A 866 -3.80 19.45 4.84
C ARG A 866 -5.06 20.11 5.38
N ALA A 867 -6.05 20.37 4.53
CA ALA A 867 -7.32 20.96 4.94
C ALA A 867 -8.17 19.99 5.80
N LEU A 868 -8.25 18.71 5.42
CA LEU A 868 -8.89 17.66 6.22
C LEU A 868 -8.22 17.49 7.60
N ALA A 869 -6.89 17.57 7.65
CA ALA A 869 -6.10 17.51 8.88
C ALA A 869 -6.33 18.76 9.76
N HIS A 870 -6.27 19.96 9.19
CA HIS A 870 -6.50 21.22 9.89
C HIS A 870 -7.90 21.29 10.51
N GLN A 871 -8.95 20.87 9.79
CA GLN A 871 -10.33 20.82 10.32
C GLN A 871 -10.50 19.90 11.54
N ASN A 872 -9.55 19.00 11.82
CA ASN A 872 -9.55 18.14 13.01
C ASN A 872 -8.30 18.27 13.90
N GLY A 873 -7.57 19.39 13.78
CA GLY A 873 -6.43 19.68 14.67
C GLY A 873 -5.26 18.69 14.55
N ALA A 874 -5.07 18.04 13.40
CA ALA A 874 -3.84 17.35 13.07
C ALA A 874 -2.75 18.36 12.64
N HIS A 875 -1.49 18.11 13.02
CA HIS A 875 -0.40 19.07 12.77
C HIS A 875 0.13 18.99 11.34
N VAL A 876 0.27 20.16 10.70
CA VAL A 876 0.83 20.31 9.35
C VAL A 876 2.27 20.81 9.47
N TRP A 877 3.23 19.95 9.11
CA TRP A 877 4.66 20.22 9.18
C TRP A 877 5.16 21.07 8.00
N ALA A 878 4.63 20.87 6.79
CA ALA A 878 5.09 21.56 5.58
C ALA A 878 3.94 21.92 4.64
N PHE A 879 4.13 22.94 3.81
CA PHE A 879 3.17 23.39 2.80
C PHE A 879 3.72 23.36 1.37
N ASP A 880 5.03 23.14 1.21
CA ASP A 880 5.76 23.28 -0.06
C ASP A 880 5.64 22.06 -1.03
N ASN A 881 4.84 21.05 -0.67
CA ASN A 881 4.65 19.77 -1.40
C ASN A 881 5.91 18.89 -1.60
N ASP A 882 6.95 19.14 -0.81
CA ASP A 882 8.06 18.19 -0.58
C ASP A 882 7.56 16.91 0.11
N LEU A 883 8.31 15.81 -0.04
CA LEU A 883 8.12 14.63 0.81
C LEU A 883 8.45 14.99 2.27
N VAL A 884 7.58 14.61 3.20
CA VAL A 884 7.84 14.68 4.64
C VAL A 884 7.53 13.35 5.32
N HIS A 885 8.55 12.77 5.97
CA HIS A 885 8.38 11.72 6.97
C HIS A 885 8.42 12.36 8.35
N ALA A 886 7.29 12.43 9.04
CA ALA A 886 7.16 13.08 10.35
C ALA A 886 6.52 12.15 11.39
N ASN A 887 7.29 11.81 12.43
CA ASN A 887 6.79 11.17 13.64
C ASN A 887 7.66 11.64 14.82
N PRO A 888 7.22 12.65 15.60
CA PRO A 888 8.05 13.29 16.61
C PRO A 888 8.66 12.28 17.61
N PRO A 889 9.97 12.38 17.89
CA PRO A 889 10.83 13.54 17.69
C PRO A 889 11.52 13.63 16.31
N PHE A 890 11.27 12.70 15.38
CA PHE A 890 11.96 12.66 14.09
C PHE A 890 11.12 13.31 12.97
N VAL A 891 11.71 14.24 12.23
CA VAL A 891 11.12 14.84 11.03
C VAL A 891 12.19 14.95 9.95
N THR A 892 11.97 14.26 8.82
CA THR A 892 12.81 14.35 7.62
C THR A 892 12.00 14.94 6.47
N ILE A 893 12.58 15.91 5.77
CA ILE A 893 12.04 16.51 4.55
C ILE A 893 12.99 16.25 3.38
N HIS A 894 12.44 15.87 2.22
CA HIS A 894 13.19 15.65 0.98
C HIS A 894 12.64 16.57 -0.12
N CYS A 895 13.48 17.49 -0.58
CA CYS A 895 13.03 18.67 -1.29
C CYS A 895 12.95 18.51 -2.81
N GLN A 896 11.83 18.91 -3.42
CA GLN A 896 11.66 18.96 -4.87
C GLN A 896 11.85 20.40 -5.39
N GLY A 897 12.93 20.65 -6.12
CA GLY A 897 13.28 21.97 -6.63
C GLY A 897 13.97 22.88 -5.61
N THR A 898 15.01 23.60 -6.06
CA THR A 898 15.78 24.55 -5.25
C THR A 898 14.93 25.75 -4.82
N GLY A 899 14.91 26.09 -3.53
CA GLY A 899 14.16 27.25 -3.04
C GLY A 899 14.30 27.50 -1.53
N PRO A 900 13.68 28.57 -1.00
CA PRO A 900 13.38 28.62 0.43
C PRO A 900 12.42 27.48 0.79
N ARG A 901 12.46 27.03 2.05
CA ARG A 901 11.53 26.07 2.64
C ARG A 901 11.20 26.44 4.08
N SER A 902 10.03 26.01 4.55
CA SER A 902 9.61 26.21 5.93
C SER A 902 8.96 24.96 6.54
N LEU A 903 9.43 24.59 7.73
CA LEU A 903 8.80 23.58 8.58
C LEU A 903 8.10 24.25 9.77
N MET A 904 6.83 23.94 10.00
CA MET A 904 6.09 24.35 11.19
C MET A 904 6.30 23.34 12.32
N LEU A 905 6.58 23.84 13.51
CA LEU A 905 6.63 23.10 14.76
C LEU A 905 5.47 23.52 15.67
N PRO A 906 5.14 22.73 16.70
CA PRO A 906 4.32 23.19 17.83
C PRO A 906 5.02 24.31 18.64
N ASP A 907 4.23 25.06 19.43
CA ASP A 907 4.72 26.17 20.23
C ASP A 907 5.78 25.75 21.27
N ASN A 908 6.83 26.57 21.40
CA ASN A 908 7.99 26.38 22.30
C ASN A 908 8.89 25.17 21.96
N TRP A 909 8.72 24.53 20.80
CA TRP A 909 9.63 23.49 20.35
C TRP A 909 10.95 24.06 19.80
N ALA A 910 12.02 23.30 19.96
CA ALA A 910 13.32 23.54 19.34
C ALA A 910 13.54 22.56 18.17
N ALA A 911 14.57 22.82 17.37
CA ALA A 911 14.99 21.95 16.28
C ALA A 911 16.52 21.79 16.26
N TYR A 912 16.97 20.57 15.99
CA TYR A 912 18.37 20.22 15.81
C TYR A 912 18.52 19.47 14.48
N HIS A 913 19.30 20.01 13.56
CA HIS A 913 19.57 19.38 12.26
C HIS A 913 20.62 18.29 12.48
N VAL A 914 20.27 17.04 12.22
CA VAL A 914 21.13 15.88 12.48
C VAL A 914 22.40 15.98 11.65
N ASP A 915 22.23 16.11 10.33
CA ASP A 915 23.30 16.08 9.33
C ASP A 915 24.30 17.26 9.47
N MET A 916 23.84 18.43 9.96
CA MET A 916 24.69 19.59 10.26
C MET A 916 25.17 19.65 11.72
N GLN A 917 24.66 18.75 12.58
CA GLN A 917 24.93 18.63 14.01
C GLN A 917 24.71 19.92 14.84
N GLU A 918 23.82 20.82 14.39
CA GLU A 918 23.56 22.12 15.04
C GLU A 918 22.07 22.41 15.33
N TYR A 919 21.83 23.29 16.32
CA TYR A 919 20.49 23.80 16.64
C TYR A 919 20.11 24.91 15.65
N ILE A 920 19.00 24.72 14.94
CA ILE A 920 18.51 25.68 13.93
C ILE A 920 17.58 26.71 14.61
N PRO A 921 17.71 28.02 14.31
CA PRO A 921 16.83 29.03 14.87
C PRO A 921 15.37 28.81 14.46
N VAL A 922 14.49 28.70 15.45
CA VAL A 922 13.04 28.61 15.29
C VAL A 922 12.43 29.99 15.53
N GLU A 923 11.83 30.58 14.48
CA GLU A 923 11.16 31.88 14.55
C GLU A 923 9.65 31.71 14.46
N ASN A 924 8.87 32.12 15.47
CA ASN A 924 7.41 31.96 15.50
C ASN A 924 6.97 30.51 15.21
N ALA A 925 7.61 29.55 15.90
CA ALA A 925 7.44 28.10 15.69
C ALA A 925 7.76 27.59 14.27
N CYS A 926 8.51 28.35 13.45
CA CYS A 926 8.91 27.99 12.10
C CYS A 926 10.43 27.84 11.96
N ILE A 927 10.89 26.69 11.44
CA ILE A 927 12.25 26.52 10.90
C ILE A 927 12.25 27.05 9.46
N LYS A 928 13.27 27.83 9.08
CA LYS A 928 13.46 28.29 7.69
C LYS A 928 14.85 27.94 7.21
N PHE A 929 14.93 27.33 6.04
CA PHE A 929 16.20 27.02 5.39
C PHE A 929 16.08 27.23 3.87
N LYS A 930 17.19 27.02 3.15
CA LYS A 930 17.20 27.05 1.68
C LYS A 930 17.60 25.66 1.16
N ALA A 931 16.62 24.95 0.63
CA ALA A 931 16.81 23.66 0.00
C ALA A 931 17.59 23.78 -1.32
N VAL A 932 18.31 22.71 -1.65
CA VAL A 932 18.78 22.42 -3.01
C VAL A 932 17.80 21.42 -3.63
N ASP A 933 17.74 21.37 -4.96
CA ASP A 933 16.91 20.38 -5.64
C ASP A 933 17.38 18.96 -5.28
N GLY A 934 16.45 18.14 -4.79
CA GLY A 934 16.71 16.77 -4.34
C GLY A 934 17.44 16.65 -3.00
N SER A 935 17.65 17.72 -2.22
CA SER A 935 18.33 17.61 -0.92
C SER A 935 17.41 17.10 0.19
N THR A 936 17.95 16.22 1.03
CA THR A 936 17.28 15.76 2.27
C THR A 936 17.80 16.54 3.47
N HIS A 937 16.92 16.79 4.44
CA HIS A 937 17.27 17.36 5.73
C HIS A 937 16.56 16.59 6.85
N THR A 938 17.31 16.00 7.78
CA THR A 938 16.76 15.30 8.95
C THR A 938 16.90 16.14 10.22
N PHE A 939 15.80 16.26 10.98
CA PHE A 939 15.70 17.05 12.20
C PHE A 939 15.22 16.21 13.39
N LEU A 940 15.83 16.47 14.55
CA LEU A 940 15.24 16.20 15.86
C LEU A 940 14.43 17.42 16.30
N VAL A 941 13.16 17.21 16.64
CA VAL A 941 12.19 18.23 17.06
C VAL A 941 11.47 17.82 18.34
N GLY A 942 11.16 18.78 19.21
CA GLY A 942 10.57 18.53 20.53
C GLY A 942 10.84 19.68 21.49
N THR A 943 10.67 19.48 22.80
CA THR A 943 11.20 20.46 23.75
C THR A 943 12.74 20.37 23.78
N LEU A 944 13.40 21.46 24.17
CA LEU A 944 14.86 21.48 24.28
C LEU A 944 15.39 20.40 25.25
N GLY A 945 14.62 20.05 26.28
CA GLY A 945 14.98 18.99 27.23
C GLY A 945 14.95 17.59 26.60
N ASP A 946 13.93 17.30 25.79
CA ASP A 946 13.78 15.99 25.14
C ASP A 946 14.86 15.77 24.08
N ILE A 947 15.12 16.79 23.25
CA ILE A 947 16.21 16.76 22.25
C ILE A 947 17.56 16.57 22.95
N GLN A 948 17.80 17.27 24.05
CA GLN A 948 19.03 17.09 24.84
C GLN A 948 19.11 15.70 25.49
N ALA A 949 18.01 15.10 25.94
CA ALA A 949 18.01 13.74 26.48
C ALA A 949 18.38 12.70 25.41
N ILE A 950 17.82 12.82 24.20
CA ILE A 950 18.12 11.93 23.07
C ILE A 950 19.57 12.10 22.59
N LEU A 951 20.06 13.34 22.44
CA LEU A 951 21.42 13.63 22.00
C LEU A 951 22.49 13.24 23.03
N ASN A 952 22.20 13.35 24.33
CA ASN A 952 23.12 12.96 25.40
C ASN A 952 23.03 11.46 25.75
N SER A 953 22.10 10.70 25.17
CA SER A 953 22.02 9.25 25.37
C SER A 953 23.14 8.54 24.63
N ASP A 954 23.81 7.61 25.32
CA ASP A 954 24.84 6.74 24.76
C ASP A 954 24.19 5.59 23.95
N PRO A 955 24.41 5.49 22.63
CA PRO A 955 23.93 4.39 21.80
C PRO A 955 24.27 3.00 22.37
N ALA A 956 25.42 2.83 23.03
CA ALA A 956 25.85 1.55 23.60
C ALA A 956 25.06 1.16 24.87
N GLU A 957 24.52 2.12 25.64
CA GLU A 957 23.60 1.85 26.75
C GLU A 957 22.17 1.63 26.25
N LEU A 958 21.76 2.30 25.17
CA LEU A 958 20.45 2.10 24.55
C LEU A 958 20.30 0.69 23.97
N LEU A 959 21.36 0.16 23.34
CA LEU A 959 21.37 -1.17 22.71
C LEU A 959 21.53 -2.35 23.70
N GLN A 960 21.71 -2.10 25.01
CA GLN A 960 21.70 -3.15 26.03
C GLN A 960 20.25 -3.52 26.40
N VAL A 961 19.97 -4.83 26.47
CA VAL A 961 18.64 -5.37 26.81
C VAL A 961 18.70 -6.00 28.20
N THR A 962 18.42 -5.21 29.22
CA THR A 962 18.45 -5.61 30.64
C THR A 962 17.16 -6.29 31.12
N GLU A 963 16.09 -6.21 30.34
CA GLU A 963 14.77 -6.77 30.64
C GLU A 963 14.50 -8.04 29.83
N PRO A 964 13.68 -8.99 30.32
CA PRO A 964 13.37 -10.20 29.57
C PRO A 964 12.64 -9.87 28.27
N VAL A 965 13.11 -10.42 27.14
CA VAL A 965 12.53 -10.16 25.82
C VAL A 965 11.17 -10.84 25.70
N VAL A 966 10.10 -10.06 25.81
CA VAL A 966 8.71 -10.50 25.65
C VAL A 966 8.14 -9.92 24.36
N ARG A 967 7.47 -10.75 23.55
CA ARG A 967 6.59 -10.26 22.48
C ARG A 967 5.24 -9.88 23.06
N GLU A 968 4.82 -8.63 22.89
CA GLU A 968 3.47 -8.20 23.23
C GLU A 968 2.45 -8.82 22.27
N GLU A 969 1.48 -9.57 22.81
CA GLU A 969 0.35 -10.06 22.04
C GLU A 969 -0.66 -8.94 21.77
N ASN A 970 -0.56 -8.32 20.59
CA ASN A 970 -1.50 -7.30 20.12
C ASN A 970 -2.61 -7.85 19.19
N THR A 971 -2.65 -9.17 18.95
CA THR A 971 -3.67 -9.81 18.11
C THR A 971 -4.90 -10.14 18.94
N LEU A 972 -6.09 -9.78 18.44
CA LEU A 972 -7.36 -10.32 18.92
C LEU A 972 -7.54 -11.70 18.28
N HIS A 973 -7.50 -12.75 19.10
CA HIS A 973 -7.50 -14.15 18.68
C HIS A 973 -8.72 -14.50 17.81
N LEU A 974 -8.45 -14.66 16.52
CA LEU A 974 -9.27 -15.35 15.53
C LEU A 974 -8.34 -16.30 14.78
N ASP A 975 -8.85 -17.48 14.45
CA ASP A 975 -8.11 -18.50 13.69
C ASP A 975 -7.60 -17.90 12.37
N ARG A 976 -6.36 -18.25 11.97
CA ARG A 976 -5.78 -17.82 10.68
C ARG A 976 -6.60 -18.37 9.50
N ILE A 977 -7.28 -19.51 9.67
CA ILE A 977 -8.24 -20.09 8.73
C ILE A 977 -9.53 -19.24 8.64
N ALA A 978 -9.90 -18.56 9.74
CA ALA A 978 -11.09 -17.71 9.83
C ALA A 978 -10.82 -16.20 9.62
N PHE A 979 -9.61 -15.82 9.16
CA PHE A 979 -9.26 -14.42 8.90
C PHE A 979 -10.11 -13.79 7.77
N ASP A 980 -10.43 -14.57 6.73
CA ASP A 980 -11.50 -14.19 5.81
C ASP A 980 -12.83 -14.68 6.40
N VAL A 981 -13.71 -13.75 6.78
CA VAL A 981 -15.06 -14.08 7.28
C VAL A 981 -15.70 -15.12 6.37
N ALA A 982 -16.08 -16.26 6.96
CA ALA A 982 -16.73 -17.33 6.23
C ALA A 982 -17.97 -16.78 5.53
N ILE A 983 -18.16 -17.15 4.27
CA ILE A 983 -19.28 -16.64 3.46
C ILE A 983 -20.57 -17.00 4.21
N MET A 984 -21.38 -15.98 4.52
CA MET A 984 -22.65 -16.14 5.25
C MET A 984 -23.45 -17.24 4.58
N LYS A 985 -23.87 -18.23 5.38
CA LYS A 985 -24.77 -19.26 4.87
C LYS A 985 -26.11 -18.62 4.49
N LEU A 986 -26.83 -19.30 3.61
CA LEU A 986 -28.08 -18.78 3.06
C LEU A 986 -29.21 -18.72 4.10
N ASP A 987 -29.14 -19.53 5.16
CA ASP A 987 -30.03 -19.49 6.33
C ASP A 987 -29.66 -18.34 7.29
N GLU A 988 -28.38 -18.22 7.66
CA GLU A 988 -27.84 -17.13 8.51
C GLU A 988 -28.25 -15.73 7.99
N TRP A 989 -28.19 -15.50 6.68
CA TRP A 989 -28.58 -14.22 6.04
C TRP A 989 -30.09 -13.92 6.07
N VAL A 990 -30.93 -14.96 6.04
CA VAL A 990 -32.40 -14.80 6.10
C VAL A 990 -32.86 -14.44 7.51
N GLU A 991 -32.14 -14.82 8.56
CA GLU A 991 -32.47 -14.38 9.92
C GLU A 991 -32.03 -12.94 10.21
N GLU A 992 -30.84 -12.48 9.75
CA GLU A 992 -30.42 -11.08 9.94
C GLU A 992 -31.35 -10.09 9.20
N THR A 993 -31.71 -10.39 7.94
CA THR A 993 -32.58 -9.52 7.12
C THR A 993 -34.05 -9.48 7.57
N TRP A 994 -34.47 -10.35 8.50
CA TRP A 994 -35.83 -10.41 9.04
C TRP A 994 -35.90 -10.16 10.56
N SER A 995 -34.86 -9.55 11.13
CA SER A 995 -34.91 -9.04 12.50
C SER A 995 -35.95 -7.92 12.63
N GLU A 996 -36.78 -7.95 13.69
CA GLU A 996 -37.96 -7.07 13.81
C GLU A 996 -37.60 -5.57 13.82
N ASP A 997 -36.40 -5.22 14.29
CA ASP A 997 -35.88 -3.84 14.31
C ASP A 997 -35.67 -3.23 12.90
N HIS A 998 -35.61 -4.05 11.83
CA HIS A 998 -35.51 -3.58 10.44
C HIS A 998 -36.84 -3.55 9.68
N ALA A 999 -37.93 -4.10 10.26
CA ALA A 999 -39.22 -4.20 9.57
C ALA A 999 -39.96 -2.85 9.45
N ASP A 1000 -39.77 -1.93 10.41
CA ASP A 1000 -40.50 -0.65 10.44
C ASP A 1000 -39.95 0.39 9.43
N ASP A 1001 -38.66 0.37 9.10
CA ASP A 1001 -38.03 1.34 8.17
C ASP A 1001 -38.32 1.05 6.68
N LEU A 1002 -38.62 -0.22 6.32
CA LEU A 1002 -38.85 -0.63 4.94
C LEU A 1002 -40.32 -0.51 4.46
N LEU A 1003 -41.27 -0.28 5.38
CA LEU A 1003 -42.71 -0.28 5.07
C LEU A 1003 -43.27 1.07 4.58
N LEU A 1004 -42.81 1.51 3.41
CA LEU A 1004 -43.50 2.53 2.60
C LEU A 1004 -44.89 2.03 2.16
N ARG A 1005 -45.92 2.35 2.96
CA ARG A 1005 -47.32 1.93 2.75
C ARG A 1005 -47.90 2.41 1.40
N PRO A 1006 -48.15 1.53 0.41
CA PRO A 1006 -48.75 1.94 -0.86
C PRO A 1006 -50.28 1.94 -0.72
N SER A 1007 -50.89 3.09 -0.45
CA SER A 1007 -52.36 3.21 -0.36
C SER A 1007 -52.94 4.61 -0.66
N MET A 1008 -52.46 5.27 -1.72
CA MET A 1008 -53.22 6.30 -2.44
C MET A 1008 -52.91 6.19 -3.93
N VAL A 1009 -53.94 6.28 -4.78
CA VAL A 1009 -53.92 5.94 -6.22
C VAL A 1009 -53.66 4.43 -6.40
N ASP A 1010 -54.58 3.61 -6.93
CA ASP A 1010 -55.65 3.91 -7.90
C ASP A 1010 -57.10 3.85 -7.39
N SER A 1011 -57.98 4.57 -8.10
CA SER A 1011 -59.44 4.42 -8.01
C SER A 1011 -60.12 4.92 -9.29
N VAL A 1012 -60.36 4.01 -10.25
CA VAL A 1012 -61.29 4.18 -11.37
C VAL A 1012 -62.10 2.88 -11.49
N ASP A 1013 -63.38 3.00 -11.82
CA ASP A 1013 -64.35 1.90 -11.79
C ASP A 1013 -64.00 0.73 -12.73
N GLU A 1014 -64.35 -0.49 -12.32
CA GLU A 1014 -65.43 -1.22 -13.00
C GLU A 1014 -66.16 -2.19 -12.04
N SER A 1015 -67.41 -2.49 -12.37
CA SER A 1015 -68.43 -3.06 -11.48
C SER A 1015 -68.49 -4.59 -11.45
N ALA A 1016 -68.82 -5.21 -10.30
CA ALA A 1016 -70.06 -6.00 -10.09
C ALA A 1016 -70.09 -6.82 -8.77
N GLU A 1017 -71.31 -7.00 -8.24
CA GLU A 1017 -71.87 -8.19 -7.56
C GLU A 1017 -70.99 -9.02 -6.57
N GLU A 1018 -71.28 -8.94 -5.26
CA GLU A 1018 -71.96 -9.99 -4.45
C GLU A 1018 -70.97 -10.93 -3.70
N ALA A 1019 -71.28 -11.53 -2.53
CA ALA A 1019 -72.27 -11.26 -1.47
C ALA A 1019 -71.86 -12.02 -0.18
N GLY A 1020 -72.34 -11.59 1.00
CA GLY A 1020 -72.04 -12.19 2.31
C GLY A 1020 -70.67 -11.75 2.88
N GLY A 1021 -70.45 -11.67 4.20
CA GLY A 1021 -71.24 -12.18 5.32
C GLY A 1021 -70.77 -13.59 5.74
N ASP A 1022 -70.56 -13.91 7.02
CA ASP A 1022 -70.72 -13.12 8.24
C ASP A 1022 -69.78 -13.68 9.35
N GLU A 1023 -69.80 -13.04 10.54
CA GLU A 1023 -69.87 -13.60 11.91
C GLU A 1023 -69.31 -15.05 12.20
N GLU A 1024 -68.71 -15.38 13.36
CA GLU A 1024 -68.63 -14.69 14.66
C GLU A 1024 -67.60 -15.36 15.62
N SER A 1025 -67.19 -14.65 16.68
CA SER A 1025 -66.92 -15.20 18.04
C SER A 1025 -65.68 -16.14 18.26
N ALA A 1026 -65.15 -16.39 19.48
CA ALA A 1026 -65.33 -15.81 20.82
C ALA A 1026 -64.19 -16.20 21.83
N GLU A 1027 -64.06 -15.40 22.91
CA GLU A 1027 -63.63 -15.71 24.32
C GLU A 1027 -62.21 -16.29 24.64
N ASP A 1028 -61.47 -15.88 25.70
CA ASP A 1028 -61.43 -14.64 26.55
C ASP A 1028 -59.93 -14.19 26.74
N ASP A 1029 -59.08 -14.45 27.75
CA ASP A 1029 -59.18 -14.68 29.21
C ASP A 1029 -57.82 -14.29 29.92
N ARG A 1030 -57.68 -13.67 31.12
CA ARG A 1030 -58.62 -12.99 32.03
C ARG A 1030 -57.93 -11.90 32.91
N THR A 1031 -58.08 -10.61 32.60
CA THR A 1031 -57.86 -9.43 33.52
C THR A 1031 -56.43 -9.16 34.06
N SER A 1032 -56.13 -8.14 34.91
CA SER A 1032 -56.29 -6.66 34.83
C SER A 1032 -55.44 -5.97 35.94
N GLY A 1033 -55.11 -4.66 36.00
CA GLY A 1033 -55.35 -3.52 35.10
C GLY A 1033 -55.63 -2.17 35.83
N ARG A 1034 -54.59 -1.42 36.25
CA ARG A 1034 -54.70 -0.10 36.94
C ARG A 1034 -53.44 0.79 36.72
N ARG A 1035 -53.43 2.14 36.80
CA ARG A 1035 -54.43 3.23 36.57
C ARG A 1035 -53.78 4.62 36.81
N ARG A 1036 -54.17 5.67 36.03
CA ARG A 1036 -54.05 7.17 36.27
C ARG A 1036 -52.80 7.87 35.67
N LYS A 1037 -52.84 9.13 35.18
CA LYS A 1037 -53.96 10.12 35.03
C LYS A 1037 -53.63 11.30 34.05
N ARG A 1038 -54.56 11.62 33.13
CA ARG A 1038 -54.85 12.96 32.52
C ARG A 1038 -53.70 13.61 31.68
N ARG A 1039 -53.98 14.57 30.76
CA ARG A 1039 -55.15 15.46 30.57
C ARG A 1039 -55.41 15.79 29.08
N ARG A 1040 -56.68 15.89 28.66
CA ARG A 1040 -57.10 16.32 27.30
C ARG A 1040 -56.81 17.80 27.01
N ARG A 1041 -56.58 18.14 25.73
CA ARG A 1041 -57.39 19.16 25.00
C ARG A 1041 -57.26 19.07 23.47
N SER A 1042 -58.38 19.34 22.81
CA SER A 1042 -58.64 19.52 21.37
C SER A 1042 -60.04 20.18 21.27
N PRO A 1043 -60.57 20.55 20.10
CA PRO A 1043 -59.94 20.80 18.79
C PRO A 1043 -60.25 22.25 18.30
N GLU A 1044 -59.92 22.59 17.04
CA GLU A 1044 -60.91 23.25 16.16
C GLU A 1044 -60.59 23.06 14.67
N ARG A 1045 -61.60 23.26 13.80
CA ARG A 1045 -61.55 23.13 12.33
C ARG A 1045 -61.94 24.48 11.72
N GLN A 1046 -61.42 24.81 10.54
CA GLN A 1046 -62.20 25.54 9.53
C GLN A 1046 -61.82 25.10 8.10
N LYS A 1047 -62.69 25.42 7.12
CA LYS A 1047 -62.66 24.95 5.73
C LYS A 1047 -62.58 26.12 4.74
N GLY A 1048 -62.05 25.85 3.55
CA GLY A 1048 -62.27 26.61 2.31
C GLY A 1048 -61.00 26.71 1.45
N GLY A 1049 -61.03 26.55 0.13
CA GLY A 1049 -62.11 26.07 -0.75
C GLY A 1049 -62.11 26.76 -2.12
N GLU A 1050 -61.99 25.97 -3.20
CA GLU A 1050 -62.25 26.33 -4.62
C GLU A 1050 -61.33 27.44 -5.25
N SER A 1051 -61.10 27.52 -6.57
CA SER A 1051 -61.16 26.54 -7.68
C SER A 1051 -60.52 27.12 -8.96
N PHE A 1052 -59.84 26.29 -9.78
CA PHE A 1052 -59.54 26.44 -11.23
C PHE A 1052 -58.93 27.74 -11.82
N GLY A 1053 -57.88 27.60 -12.64
CA GLY A 1053 -57.34 28.69 -13.49
C GLY A 1053 -56.23 28.22 -14.44
N GLN A 1054 -56.47 28.26 -15.75
CA GLN A 1054 -55.68 27.57 -16.78
C GLN A 1054 -54.57 28.45 -17.43
N THR A 1055 -53.57 27.80 -18.05
CA THR A 1055 -52.61 28.31 -19.08
C THR A 1055 -51.54 29.36 -18.72
N GLY A 1056 -50.40 29.30 -19.43
CA GLY A 1056 -49.45 30.42 -19.60
C GLY A 1056 -47.97 30.10 -19.35
N VAL A 1057 -47.17 29.91 -20.41
CA VAL A 1057 -45.70 29.77 -20.31
C VAL A 1057 -45.01 31.11 -20.56
N SER A 1058 -44.28 31.67 -19.57
CA SER A 1058 -43.08 32.51 -19.81
C SER A 1058 -42.31 32.95 -18.54
N VAL A 1059 -41.09 32.43 -18.38
CA VAL A 1059 -39.82 33.19 -18.29
C VAL A 1059 -39.64 34.34 -17.25
N LEU A 1060 -38.76 34.05 -16.25
CA LEU A 1060 -37.75 34.89 -15.57
C LEU A 1060 -38.03 35.78 -14.31
N PHE A 1061 -37.00 35.72 -13.45
CA PHE A 1061 -36.48 36.67 -12.44
C PHE A 1061 -37.17 36.92 -11.08
N ARG A 1062 -36.56 36.31 -10.05
CA ARG A 1062 -36.12 36.89 -8.76
C ARG A 1062 -36.96 38.00 -8.11
N LYS A 1063 -37.39 37.73 -6.88
CA LYS A 1063 -36.80 38.41 -5.70
C LYS A 1063 -36.94 37.60 -4.40
N ARG A 1064 -36.03 37.91 -3.46
CA ARG A 1064 -36.11 37.47 -2.06
C ARG A 1064 -37.31 38.10 -1.36
N ASN A 1065 -37.87 37.41 -0.37
CA ASN A 1065 -37.52 37.72 1.03
C ASN A 1065 -36.96 36.46 1.67
#